data_AF-A0A074MTD2-F1
#
_entry.id   AF-A0A074MTD2-F1
#
_cell.length_a   1.000
_cell.length_b   1.000
_cell.length_c   1.000
_cell.angle_alpha   90.00
_cell.angle_beta   90.00
_cell.angle_gamma   90.00
#
_symmetry.space_group_name_H-M   'P 1'
#
loop_
_entity.id
_entity.type
_entity.pdbx_description
1 polymer ?
#
loop_
_entity_poly.entity_id
_entity_poly.type
_entity_poly.pdbx_seq_one_letter_code
_entity_poly.pdbx_strand_id
1 'polypeptide(L)'
;MAMLASLLAAAMTCPADLRAQEPEIPAADHPVYKTSGTPRAPQDKPAAEIEREAARFRMLEAACDSGDRAACSDLGEAYELGLGTPQNRPIAAILYRETCEADVARGCEGLGRVTTALRDESASEQAAAPFARACELGSAGGCIAYARLLHRGVGVPRDEQRAEALWRETCRSGAGAACRELGAAMIATQPTGERMAEALELLTGQCDALDTEACEELLRLEEGTAGRPSEAIILHNACSGGSDWSCKQLGDRAFVGNGTVQDRDYAFALYDRACALDEVQCETAAMLREWPGLTEGCESGDMAACARLGEIHDSTATPLEDANRARELLAAACFAGISDACARAGDLALTVDPAKAETLLVTGCDAGDLAACNRLASALDRGDALAQDIARAQALYVRLCEAEWWSACKTLRQNLATYPDLPLAVAGRNFVPPIEPDDRETLLSHIPEASRAQMEYSPCSTSTLEFRGQLYSDLVCDPERRVYRGYPLEPGQAPWQALLWRPRTLPNGLGPLSAKQRVLCGGALIRRGWVLTAAHCLVDRLETGEEFPIRSADYRIRLGVHRPAGDEGISYPILEVHEHPFFDLGTYAFDIALIRYDPSRGQSGAATNAIRLIGLDETPLLRRRIAPDMDVYTYGWGRTEVERVVMPTVLMGAKMQLETLEKCTEITGYTGNLLNAALCAAGSEGEQACYGDSGGPLIYYGDADRRARVIGVVSSGRKCGTTGEASRYTRVARAREWIERTIAAAR
;
A
#
# COMPACT_ATOMS: atom_id res chain seq x y z
N MET A 1 20.18 7.00 -37.05
CA MET A 1 20.18 8.38 -36.51
C MET A 1 20.28 9.43 -37.62
N ALA A 2 21.45 9.84 -38.13
CA ALA A 2 21.53 10.95 -39.11
C ALA A 2 20.63 10.79 -40.37
N MET A 3 20.47 9.56 -40.88
CA MET A 3 19.61 9.27 -42.03
C MET A 3 18.10 9.21 -41.69
N LEU A 4 17.73 8.92 -40.44
CA LEU A 4 16.34 9.03 -39.97
C LEU A 4 15.93 10.51 -39.88
N ALA A 5 16.79 11.32 -39.25
CA ALA A 5 16.58 12.76 -39.10
C ALA A 5 16.27 13.47 -40.43
N SER A 6 16.99 13.11 -41.50
CA SER A 6 16.76 13.66 -42.85
C SER A 6 15.46 13.18 -43.50
N LEU A 7 14.91 12.02 -43.11
CA LEU A 7 13.63 11.51 -43.61
C LEU A 7 12.45 12.18 -42.89
N LEU A 8 12.50 12.29 -41.55
CA LEU A 8 11.51 13.05 -40.77
C LEU A 8 11.44 14.52 -41.20
N ALA A 9 12.59 15.18 -41.35
CA ALA A 9 12.65 16.57 -41.82
C ALA A 9 12.19 16.77 -43.28
N ALA A 10 12.11 15.70 -44.09
CA ALA A 10 11.58 15.75 -45.45
C ALA A 10 10.06 15.51 -45.52
N ALA A 11 9.49 14.81 -44.55
CA ALA A 11 8.03 14.64 -44.41
C ALA A 11 7.35 15.90 -43.83
N MET A 12 8.06 16.66 -42.97
CA MET A 12 7.54 17.84 -42.30
C MET A 12 8.03 19.14 -42.94
N THR A 13 7.25 19.73 -43.84
CA THR A 13 7.53 21.05 -44.41
C THR A 13 7.32 22.16 -43.38
N CYS A 14 8.40 22.79 -42.93
CA CYS A 14 8.39 23.80 -41.87
C CYS A 14 7.84 25.17 -42.36
N PRO A 15 6.74 25.70 -41.77
CA PRO A 15 6.35 27.10 -41.93
C PRO A 15 7.28 27.99 -41.08
N ALA A 16 7.66 29.16 -41.60
CA ALA A 16 8.58 30.07 -40.90
C ALA A 16 7.98 30.77 -39.66
N ASP A 17 6.70 30.53 -39.36
CA ASP A 17 5.96 31.16 -38.25
C ASP A 17 4.84 30.21 -37.79
N LEU A 18 5.07 29.44 -36.72
CA LEU A 18 4.10 28.48 -36.18
C LEU A 18 2.81 29.17 -35.70
N ARG A 19 2.90 30.44 -35.33
CA ARG A 19 1.79 31.31 -34.91
C ARG A 19 0.75 31.54 -36.01
N ALA A 20 1.09 31.27 -37.27
CA ALA A 20 0.21 31.50 -38.42
C ALA A 20 -0.73 30.32 -38.75
N GLN A 21 -0.66 29.21 -38.01
CA GLN A 21 -1.50 28.01 -38.20
C GLN A 21 -2.55 27.81 -37.09
N GLU A 22 -2.61 28.70 -36.10
CA GLU A 22 -3.47 28.55 -34.92
C GLU A 22 -4.94 28.92 -35.19
N PRO A 23 -5.92 28.05 -34.90
CA PRO A 23 -7.24 28.50 -34.49
C PRO A 23 -7.14 29.10 -33.08
N GLU A 24 -7.87 30.19 -32.79
CA GLU A 24 -7.91 30.80 -31.45
C GLU A 24 -8.27 29.75 -30.39
N ILE A 25 -7.34 29.49 -29.45
CA ILE A 25 -7.61 28.64 -28.30
C ILE A 25 -8.52 29.43 -27.36
N PRO A 26 -9.78 29.01 -27.12
CA PRO A 26 -10.67 29.75 -26.25
C PRO A 26 -10.16 29.69 -24.81
N ALA A 27 -10.08 30.85 -24.17
CA ALA A 27 -9.80 30.93 -22.74
C ALA A 27 -10.91 30.18 -21.97
N ALA A 28 -10.53 29.12 -21.26
CA ALA A 28 -11.45 28.38 -20.41
C ALA A 28 -11.61 29.10 -19.07
N ASP A 29 -12.84 29.48 -18.71
CA ASP A 29 -13.18 29.93 -17.35
C ASP A 29 -12.82 28.80 -16.36
N HIS A 30 -11.87 29.05 -15.45
CA HIS A 30 -11.37 28.06 -14.50
C HIS A 30 -12.47 27.54 -13.55
N PRO A 31 -12.75 26.23 -13.52
CA PRO A 31 -13.44 25.59 -12.42
C PRO A 31 -12.40 24.95 -11.47
N VAL A 32 -12.41 25.34 -10.20
CA VAL A 32 -11.61 24.69 -9.15
C VAL A 32 -12.17 23.29 -8.89
N TYR A 33 -11.37 22.25 -9.15
CA TYR A 33 -11.66 20.88 -8.71
C TYR A 33 -10.44 20.21 -8.08
N LYS A 34 -10.68 19.10 -7.37
CA LYS A 34 -9.74 18.42 -6.47
C LYS A 34 -9.33 17.06 -7.02
N THR A 35 -8.06 16.73 -6.88
CA THR A 35 -7.49 15.39 -7.05
C THR A 35 -8.30 14.24 -6.42
N SER A 36 -8.52 13.16 -7.20
CA SER A 36 -7.87 11.84 -7.04
C SER A 36 -8.61 10.70 -7.79
N GLY A 37 -7.90 9.80 -8.47
CA GLY A 37 -8.44 8.52 -9.00
C GLY A 37 -8.32 7.36 -7.98
N THR A 38 -8.76 6.12 -8.23
CA THR A 38 -9.18 5.42 -9.47
C THR A 38 -10.31 4.37 -9.21
N PRO A 39 -10.97 3.77 -10.23
CA PRO A 39 -12.33 3.22 -10.08
C PRO A 39 -12.50 1.70 -10.36
N ARG A 40 -13.65 1.11 -9.93
CA ARG A 40 -14.61 0.36 -10.81
C ARG A 40 -15.88 -0.21 -10.13
N ALA A 41 -16.67 0.70 -9.54
CA ALA A 41 -18.13 0.69 -9.60
C ALA A 41 -18.55 2.18 -9.51
N PRO A 42 -19.61 2.67 -10.19
CA PRO A 42 -19.82 4.12 -10.32
C PRO A 42 -20.31 4.77 -9.02
N GLN A 43 -19.38 5.16 -8.16
CA GLN A 43 -19.67 5.83 -6.88
C GLN A 43 -19.77 7.37 -7.00
N ASP A 44 -19.32 7.97 -8.12
CA ASP A 44 -19.33 9.42 -8.36
C ASP A 44 -20.16 9.86 -9.59
N LYS A 45 -21.07 9.01 -10.10
CA LYS A 45 -21.99 9.43 -11.17
C LYS A 45 -23.06 10.38 -10.62
N PRO A 46 -23.28 11.57 -11.22
CA PRO A 46 -24.42 12.41 -10.87
C PRO A 46 -25.73 11.64 -11.01
N ALA A 47 -26.71 11.88 -10.13
CA ALA A 47 -28.00 11.15 -10.16
C ALA A 47 -28.70 11.22 -11.54
N ALA A 48 -28.61 12.36 -12.23
CA ALA A 48 -29.14 12.54 -13.58
C ALA A 48 -28.43 11.70 -14.66
N GLU A 49 -27.19 11.26 -14.42
CA GLU A 49 -26.50 10.31 -15.28
C GLU A 49 -26.99 8.88 -15.03
N ILE A 50 -27.12 8.48 -13.76
CA ILE A 50 -27.65 7.17 -13.37
C ILE A 50 -29.08 6.97 -13.91
N GLU A 51 -29.95 7.97 -13.80
CA GLU A 51 -31.32 7.93 -14.35
C GLU A 51 -31.32 7.81 -15.88
N ARG A 52 -30.41 8.52 -16.56
CA ARG A 52 -30.25 8.46 -18.03
C ARG A 52 -29.73 7.11 -18.50
N GLU A 53 -28.81 6.49 -17.76
CA GLU A 53 -28.32 5.14 -18.05
C GLU A 53 -29.41 4.09 -17.82
N ALA A 54 -30.15 4.16 -16.71
CA ALA A 54 -31.28 3.27 -16.44
C ALA A 54 -32.45 3.46 -17.43
N ALA A 55 -32.62 4.65 -18.00
CA ALA A 55 -33.56 4.89 -19.10
C ALA A 55 -33.06 4.27 -20.42
N ARG A 56 -31.78 4.48 -20.77
CA ARG A 56 -31.15 3.88 -21.95
C ARG A 56 -31.18 2.35 -21.88
N PHE A 57 -30.87 1.76 -20.74
CA PHE A 57 -30.88 0.32 -20.52
C PHE A 57 -32.25 -0.30 -20.86
N ARG A 58 -33.34 0.24 -20.31
CA ARG A 58 -34.72 -0.23 -20.60
C ARG A 58 -35.12 -0.07 -22.07
N MET A 59 -34.60 0.94 -22.77
CA MET A 59 -34.82 1.10 -24.20
C MET A 59 -34.06 0.04 -25.02
N LEU A 60 -32.82 -0.28 -24.63
CA LEU A 60 -32.01 -1.33 -25.27
C LEU A 60 -32.61 -2.73 -25.05
N GLU A 61 -33.13 -3.01 -23.84
CA GLU A 61 -33.85 -4.24 -23.50
C GLU A 61 -35.08 -4.43 -24.38
N ALA A 62 -36.00 -3.46 -24.40
CA ALA A 62 -37.21 -3.54 -25.22
C ALA A 62 -36.94 -3.63 -26.74
N ALA A 63 -35.89 -2.96 -27.22
CA ALA A 63 -35.47 -3.06 -28.61
C ALA A 63 -34.87 -4.45 -28.94
N CYS A 64 -34.00 -4.98 -28.07
CA CYS A 64 -33.44 -6.32 -28.22
C CYS A 64 -34.54 -7.41 -28.21
N ASP A 65 -35.51 -7.32 -27.30
CA ASP A 65 -36.66 -8.24 -27.23
C ASP A 65 -37.56 -8.15 -28.49
N SER A 66 -37.62 -6.99 -29.16
CA SER A 66 -38.30 -6.84 -30.44
C SER A 66 -37.55 -7.43 -31.64
N GLY A 67 -36.32 -7.91 -31.43
CA GLY A 67 -35.45 -8.53 -32.43
C GLY A 67 -34.35 -7.63 -32.98
N ASP A 68 -34.16 -6.42 -32.44
CA ASP A 68 -33.07 -5.53 -32.87
C ASP A 68 -31.70 -6.05 -32.39
N ARG A 69 -30.94 -6.61 -33.33
CA ARG A 69 -29.62 -7.21 -33.05
C ARG A 69 -28.55 -6.16 -32.72
N ALA A 70 -28.68 -4.92 -33.17
CA ALA A 70 -27.78 -3.84 -32.78
C ALA A 70 -28.05 -3.43 -31.32
N ALA A 71 -29.32 -3.27 -30.94
CA ALA A 71 -29.71 -3.01 -29.56
C ALA A 71 -29.28 -4.15 -28.61
N CYS A 72 -29.35 -5.41 -29.03
CA CYS A 72 -28.83 -6.53 -28.25
C CYS A 72 -27.30 -6.46 -28.02
N SER A 73 -26.52 -5.90 -28.96
CA SER A 73 -25.07 -5.72 -28.78
C SER A 73 -24.79 -4.63 -27.75
N ASP A 74 -25.50 -3.51 -27.83
CA ASP A 74 -25.38 -2.38 -26.89
C ASP A 74 -25.90 -2.76 -25.48
N LEU A 75 -26.90 -3.64 -25.39
CA LEU A 75 -27.35 -4.26 -24.14
C LEU A 75 -26.25 -5.15 -23.53
N GLY A 76 -25.51 -5.89 -24.37
CA GLY A 76 -24.34 -6.66 -23.95
C GLY A 76 -23.26 -5.79 -23.31
N GLU A 77 -22.97 -4.63 -23.91
CA GLU A 77 -22.02 -3.64 -23.35
C GLU A 77 -22.50 -3.06 -22.02
N ALA A 78 -23.82 -2.82 -21.89
CA ALA A 78 -24.40 -2.36 -20.64
C ALA A 78 -24.21 -3.39 -19.50
N TYR A 79 -24.35 -4.69 -19.77
CA TYR A 79 -24.02 -5.75 -18.80
C TYR A 79 -22.51 -5.94 -18.60
N GLU A 80 -21.65 -5.74 -19.61
CA GLU A 80 -20.20 -5.83 -19.49
C GLU A 80 -19.64 -4.74 -18.54
N LEU A 81 -20.18 -3.53 -18.62
CA LEU A 81 -19.66 -2.35 -17.93
C LEU A 81 -20.50 -1.89 -16.72
N GLY A 82 -21.71 -2.44 -16.54
CA GLY A 82 -22.64 -2.04 -15.47
C GLY A 82 -23.34 -0.70 -15.74
N LEU A 83 -23.72 -0.42 -16.99
CA LEU A 83 -24.35 0.84 -17.39
C LEU A 83 -25.88 0.73 -17.25
N GLY A 84 -26.44 1.32 -16.19
CA GLY A 84 -27.87 1.24 -15.90
C GLY A 84 -28.38 -0.13 -15.41
N THR A 85 -27.46 -1.08 -15.18
CA THR A 85 -27.71 -2.44 -14.68
C THR A 85 -26.51 -2.90 -13.84
N PRO A 86 -26.64 -3.86 -12.90
CA PRO A 86 -25.46 -4.50 -12.30
C PRO A 86 -24.60 -5.20 -13.36
N GLN A 87 -23.28 -5.06 -13.27
CA GLN A 87 -22.34 -5.75 -14.17
C GLN A 87 -22.55 -7.26 -14.11
N ASN A 88 -22.65 -7.93 -15.27
CA ASN A 88 -22.74 -9.38 -15.38
C ASN A 88 -22.14 -9.85 -16.71
N ARG A 89 -20.85 -10.21 -16.68
CA ARG A 89 -20.07 -10.65 -17.85
C ARG A 89 -20.62 -11.94 -18.52
N PRO A 90 -21.19 -12.92 -17.79
CA PRO A 90 -21.87 -14.06 -18.41
C PRO A 90 -23.04 -13.67 -19.31
N ILE A 91 -23.93 -12.76 -18.87
CA ILE A 91 -25.05 -12.28 -19.70
C ILE A 91 -24.54 -11.49 -20.91
N ALA A 92 -23.53 -10.62 -20.72
CA ALA A 92 -22.88 -9.91 -21.82
C ALA A 92 -22.35 -10.88 -22.89
N ALA A 93 -21.65 -11.95 -22.48
CA ALA A 93 -21.12 -12.97 -23.38
C ALA A 93 -22.21 -13.74 -24.15
N ILE A 94 -23.43 -13.89 -23.61
CA ILE A 94 -24.57 -14.50 -24.31
C ILE A 94 -25.10 -13.55 -25.39
N LEU A 95 -25.38 -12.29 -25.02
CA LEU A 95 -25.87 -11.27 -25.94
C LEU A 95 -24.89 -11.01 -27.08
N TYR A 96 -23.61 -10.91 -26.78
CA TYR A 96 -22.54 -10.78 -27.77
C TYR A 96 -22.40 -12.02 -28.67
N ARG A 97 -22.62 -13.23 -28.15
CA ARG A 97 -22.62 -14.46 -28.95
C ARG A 97 -23.79 -14.51 -29.92
N GLU A 98 -25.02 -14.26 -29.45
CA GLU A 98 -26.22 -14.27 -30.30
C GLU A 98 -26.17 -13.21 -31.40
N THR A 99 -25.56 -12.06 -31.12
CA THR A 99 -25.39 -10.99 -32.10
C THR A 99 -24.22 -11.27 -33.04
N CYS A 100 -23.15 -11.92 -32.59
CA CYS A 100 -22.09 -12.40 -33.46
C CYS A 100 -22.55 -13.53 -34.40
N GLU A 101 -23.34 -14.49 -33.91
CA GLU A 101 -23.97 -15.55 -34.72
C GLU A 101 -24.99 -14.99 -35.73
N ALA A 102 -25.52 -13.79 -35.46
CA ALA A 102 -26.35 -13.01 -36.38
C ALA A 102 -25.56 -12.01 -37.24
N ASP A 103 -24.23 -12.18 -37.34
CA ASP A 103 -23.31 -11.38 -38.14
C ASP A 103 -23.27 -9.87 -37.81
N VAL A 104 -23.52 -9.51 -36.55
CA VAL A 104 -23.29 -8.16 -36.03
C VAL A 104 -21.84 -8.01 -35.56
N ALA A 105 -21.05 -7.23 -36.30
CA ALA A 105 -19.62 -7.04 -36.05
C ALA A 105 -19.29 -6.56 -34.61
N ARG A 106 -20.11 -5.65 -34.04
CA ARG A 106 -19.97 -5.17 -32.65
C ARG A 106 -20.17 -6.28 -31.63
N GLY A 107 -21.12 -7.19 -31.87
CA GLY A 107 -21.35 -8.37 -31.04
C GLY A 107 -20.14 -9.30 -31.03
N CYS A 108 -19.56 -9.58 -32.20
CA CYS A 108 -18.33 -10.38 -32.29
C CYS A 108 -17.14 -9.73 -31.59
N GLU A 109 -17.00 -8.41 -31.69
CA GLU A 109 -15.94 -7.67 -30.99
C GLU A 109 -16.11 -7.70 -29.47
N GLY A 110 -17.32 -7.44 -28.97
CA GLY A 110 -17.67 -7.53 -27.55
C GLY A 110 -17.45 -8.93 -26.98
N LEU A 111 -17.81 -9.97 -27.75
CA LEU A 111 -17.55 -11.37 -27.38
C LEU A 111 -16.05 -11.62 -27.22
N GLY A 112 -15.21 -11.13 -28.14
CA GLY A 112 -13.75 -11.21 -28.04
C GLY A 112 -13.24 -10.56 -26.75
N ARG A 113 -13.67 -9.31 -26.47
CA ARG A 113 -13.26 -8.56 -25.27
C ARG A 113 -13.65 -9.28 -23.98
N VAL A 114 -14.94 -9.58 -23.79
CA VAL A 114 -15.43 -10.19 -22.54
C VAL A 114 -14.79 -11.56 -22.30
N THR A 115 -14.49 -12.32 -23.36
CA THR A 115 -13.78 -13.60 -23.24
C THR A 115 -12.36 -13.37 -22.70
N THR A 116 -11.57 -12.44 -23.25
CA THR A 116 -10.22 -12.14 -22.71
C THR A 116 -10.22 -11.67 -21.24
N ALA A 117 -11.31 -11.05 -20.77
CA ALA A 117 -11.42 -10.52 -19.42
C ALA A 117 -11.61 -11.60 -18.33
N LEU A 118 -11.91 -12.85 -18.69
CA LEU A 118 -12.21 -13.94 -17.75
C LEU A 118 -10.98 -14.64 -17.15
N ARG A 119 -9.76 -14.24 -17.55
CA ARG A 119 -8.47 -14.66 -16.96
C ARG A 119 -8.23 -16.18 -16.83
N ASP A 120 -8.54 -16.91 -17.89
CA ASP A 120 -8.05 -18.29 -18.10
C ASP A 120 -7.13 -18.32 -19.34
N GLU A 121 -6.14 -19.22 -19.36
CA GLU A 121 -5.26 -19.40 -20.54
C GLU A 121 -6.08 -19.84 -21.76
N SER A 122 -7.12 -20.67 -21.55
CA SER A 122 -8.06 -21.09 -22.60
C SER A 122 -8.90 -19.94 -23.18
N ALA A 123 -9.02 -18.81 -22.47
CA ALA A 123 -9.87 -17.70 -22.88
C ALA A 123 -9.24 -16.87 -24.02
N SER A 124 -7.90 -16.85 -24.11
CA SER A 124 -7.21 -16.17 -25.22
C SER A 124 -7.37 -16.93 -26.54
N GLU A 125 -7.43 -18.26 -26.50
CA GLU A 125 -7.76 -19.10 -27.66
C GLU A 125 -9.20 -18.89 -28.13
N GLN A 126 -10.14 -18.79 -27.19
CA GLN A 126 -11.56 -18.57 -27.47
C GLN A 126 -11.87 -17.16 -27.99
N ALA A 127 -11.05 -16.15 -27.69
CA ALA A 127 -11.26 -14.77 -28.13
C ALA A 127 -10.84 -14.49 -29.58
N ALA A 128 -9.92 -15.29 -30.16
CA ALA A 128 -9.39 -15.04 -31.49
C ALA A 128 -10.43 -15.21 -32.62
N ALA A 129 -11.30 -16.22 -32.51
CA ALA A 129 -12.34 -16.47 -33.52
C ALA A 129 -13.43 -15.37 -33.55
N PRO A 130 -13.95 -14.87 -32.40
CA PRO A 130 -14.80 -13.68 -32.37
C PRO A 130 -14.16 -12.44 -33.00
N PHE A 131 -12.91 -12.10 -32.70
CA PHE A 131 -12.24 -10.96 -33.33
C PHE A 131 -12.01 -11.16 -34.84
N ALA A 132 -11.68 -12.39 -35.27
CA ALA A 132 -11.59 -12.72 -36.69
C ALA A 132 -12.94 -12.50 -37.40
N ARG A 133 -14.04 -12.98 -36.83
CA ARG A 133 -15.39 -12.78 -37.39
C ARG A 133 -15.80 -11.31 -37.39
N ALA A 134 -15.50 -10.58 -36.31
CA ALA A 134 -15.72 -9.12 -36.25
C ALA A 134 -15.00 -8.40 -37.41
N CYS A 135 -13.78 -8.84 -37.75
CA CYS A 135 -13.02 -8.29 -38.87
C CYS A 135 -13.61 -8.66 -40.24
N GLU A 136 -14.00 -9.92 -40.45
CA GLU A 136 -14.70 -10.36 -41.68
C GLU A 136 -15.99 -9.58 -41.95
N LEU A 137 -16.66 -9.12 -40.88
CA LEU A 137 -17.86 -8.30 -40.90
C LEU A 137 -17.58 -6.79 -40.96
N GLY A 138 -16.31 -6.39 -41.10
CA GLY A 138 -15.90 -5.00 -41.29
C GLY A 138 -15.74 -4.15 -40.03
N SER A 139 -15.71 -4.73 -38.81
CA SER A 139 -15.30 -3.95 -37.63
C SER A 139 -13.79 -3.66 -37.69
N ALA A 140 -13.44 -2.38 -37.78
CA ALA A 140 -12.07 -1.93 -37.64
C ALA A 140 -11.47 -2.31 -36.27
N GLY A 141 -12.25 -2.21 -35.18
CA GLY A 141 -11.82 -2.64 -33.84
C GLY A 141 -11.55 -4.15 -33.79
N GLY A 142 -12.40 -4.94 -34.43
CA GLY A 142 -12.22 -6.37 -34.63
C GLY A 142 -10.95 -6.72 -35.42
N CYS A 143 -10.72 -6.05 -36.55
CA CYS A 143 -9.52 -6.24 -37.36
C CYS A 143 -8.23 -5.88 -36.61
N ILE A 144 -8.21 -4.74 -35.90
CA ILE A 144 -7.05 -4.33 -35.10
C ILE A 144 -6.78 -5.34 -33.98
N ALA A 145 -7.81 -5.76 -33.25
CA ALA A 145 -7.66 -6.75 -32.17
C ALA A 145 -7.20 -8.12 -32.69
N TYR A 146 -7.76 -8.61 -33.80
CA TYR A 146 -7.35 -9.87 -34.42
C TYR A 146 -5.92 -9.80 -34.97
N ALA A 147 -5.53 -8.70 -35.60
CA ALA A 147 -4.17 -8.49 -36.08
C ALA A 147 -3.15 -8.46 -34.92
N ARG A 148 -3.47 -7.88 -33.75
CA ARG A 148 -2.62 -8.02 -32.55
C ARG A 148 -2.44 -9.47 -32.12
N LEU A 149 -3.51 -10.28 -32.15
CA LEU A 149 -3.44 -11.70 -31.77
C LEU A 149 -2.57 -12.51 -32.75
N LEU A 150 -2.70 -12.26 -34.06
CA LEU A 150 -1.83 -12.82 -35.10
C LEU A 150 -0.38 -12.37 -34.93
N HIS A 151 -0.13 -11.09 -34.67
CA HIS A 151 1.23 -10.57 -34.47
C HIS A 151 1.91 -11.15 -33.22
N ARG A 152 1.14 -11.36 -32.14
CA ARG A 152 1.68 -11.91 -30.88
C ARG A 152 1.72 -13.44 -30.85
N GLY A 153 0.93 -14.13 -31.67
CA GLY A 153 0.79 -15.59 -31.64
C GLY A 153 -0.07 -16.09 -30.48
N VAL A 154 -1.08 -15.32 -30.09
CA VAL A 154 -1.95 -15.59 -28.93
C VAL A 154 -3.30 -16.08 -29.41
N GLY A 155 -3.67 -17.32 -29.09
CA GLY A 155 -4.91 -17.96 -29.55
C GLY A 155 -4.96 -18.35 -31.03
N VAL A 156 -3.98 -17.89 -31.82
CA VAL A 156 -3.75 -18.23 -33.22
C VAL A 156 -2.24 -18.35 -33.48
N PRO A 157 -1.80 -19.12 -34.49
CA PRO A 157 -0.40 -19.13 -34.91
C PRO A 157 0.10 -17.73 -35.24
N ARG A 158 1.36 -17.44 -34.87
CA ARG A 158 1.99 -16.14 -35.15
C ARG A 158 2.13 -15.93 -36.66
N ASP A 159 1.55 -14.84 -37.17
CA ASP A 159 1.56 -14.46 -38.59
C ASP A 159 1.65 -12.94 -38.73
N GLU A 160 2.88 -12.44 -38.73
CA GLU A 160 3.20 -11.01 -38.80
C GLU A 160 2.79 -10.40 -40.15
N GLN A 161 2.96 -11.15 -41.25
CA GLN A 161 2.63 -10.68 -42.60
C GLN A 161 1.12 -10.46 -42.75
N ARG A 162 0.30 -11.37 -42.21
CA ARG A 162 -1.16 -11.22 -42.21
C ARG A 162 -1.62 -10.13 -41.25
N ALA A 163 -0.98 -9.96 -40.09
CA ALA A 163 -1.27 -8.85 -39.18
C ALA A 163 -1.02 -7.48 -39.84
N GLU A 164 0.15 -7.30 -40.47
CA GLU A 164 0.47 -6.08 -41.23
C GLU A 164 -0.50 -5.82 -42.38
N ALA A 165 -0.89 -6.85 -43.13
CA ALA A 165 -1.87 -6.72 -44.21
C ALA A 165 -3.24 -6.23 -43.69
N LEU A 166 -3.73 -6.82 -42.59
CA LEU A 166 -5.00 -6.44 -41.95
C LEU A 166 -4.96 -5.01 -41.41
N TRP A 167 -3.91 -4.61 -40.69
CA TRP A 167 -3.78 -3.23 -40.23
C TRP A 167 -3.68 -2.25 -41.40
N ARG A 168 -2.98 -2.61 -42.49
CA ARG A 168 -2.84 -1.76 -43.69
C ARG A 168 -4.14 -1.56 -44.45
N GLU A 169 -4.95 -2.61 -44.58
CA GLU A 169 -6.29 -2.51 -45.16
C GLU A 169 -7.21 -1.65 -44.28
N THR A 170 -7.25 -1.93 -42.99
CA THR A 170 -8.08 -1.20 -42.01
C THR A 170 -7.66 0.28 -41.91
N CYS A 171 -6.36 0.58 -41.99
CA CYS A 171 -5.80 1.93 -42.06
C CYS A 171 -6.27 2.69 -43.30
N ARG A 172 -6.21 2.07 -44.50
CA ARG A 172 -6.70 2.67 -45.76
C ARG A 172 -8.20 2.95 -45.74
N SER A 173 -8.96 2.24 -44.91
CA SER A 173 -10.39 2.49 -44.65
C SER A 173 -10.65 3.65 -43.68
N GLY A 174 -9.61 4.36 -43.22
CA GLY A 174 -9.72 5.54 -42.36
C GLY A 174 -9.64 5.27 -40.85
N ALA A 175 -9.35 4.03 -40.43
CA ALA A 175 -9.18 3.72 -39.01
C ALA A 175 -7.76 4.07 -38.52
N GLY A 176 -7.61 5.27 -37.96
CA GLY A 176 -6.30 5.79 -37.55
C GLY A 176 -5.51 4.89 -36.60
N ALA A 177 -6.19 4.26 -35.63
CA ALA A 177 -5.58 3.27 -34.73
C ALA A 177 -4.94 2.07 -35.47
N ALA A 178 -5.45 1.68 -36.65
CA ALA A 178 -4.81 0.65 -37.46
C ALA A 178 -3.54 1.16 -38.17
N CYS A 179 -3.52 2.43 -38.59
CA CYS A 179 -2.32 3.07 -39.13
C CYS A 179 -1.22 3.17 -38.06
N ARG A 180 -1.60 3.51 -36.83
CA ARG A 180 -0.73 3.56 -35.66
C ARG A 180 -0.13 2.19 -35.32
N GLU A 181 -0.96 1.16 -35.18
CA GLU A 181 -0.50 -0.21 -34.89
C GLU A 181 0.40 -0.76 -36.01
N LEU A 182 0.10 -0.46 -37.29
CA LEU A 182 0.96 -0.80 -38.41
C LEU A 182 2.33 -0.12 -38.32
N GLY A 183 2.36 1.21 -38.10
CA GLY A 183 3.60 1.98 -37.98
C GLY A 183 4.48 1.48 -36.83
N ALA A 184 3.90 1.31 -35.65
CA ALA A 184 4.58 0.79 -34.46
C ALA A 184 5.09 -0.65 -34.67
N ALA A 185 4.27 -1.55 -35.23
CA ALA A 185 4.69 -2.92 -35.54
C ALA A 185 5.82 -2.97 -36.58
N MET A 186 5.76 -2.11 -37.60
CA MET A 186 6.85 -1.97 -38.58
C MET A 186 8.14 -1.50 -37.90
N ILE A 187 8.09 -0.46 -37.05
CA ILE A 187 9.25 0.05 -36.29
C ILE A 187 9.86 -0.99 -35.36
N ALA A 188 9.04 -1.83 -34.70
CA ALA A 188 9.52 -2.89 -33.82
C ALA A 188 10.45 -3.90 -34.54
N THR A 189 10.34 -4.03 -35.87
CA THR A 189 11.24 -4.86 -36.70
C THR A 189 12.57 -4.17 -37.09
N GLN A 190 12.82 -2.95 -36.61
CA GLN A 190 13.97 -2.10 -36.96
C GLN A 190 14.20 -1.95 -38.49
N PRO A 191 13.21 -1.43 -39.24
CA PRO A 191 13.25 -1.40 -40.68
C PRO A 191 14.26 -0.36 -41.19
N THR A 192 14.66 -0.48 -42.46
CA THR A 192 15.54 0.49 -43.13
C THR A 192 15.02 0.82 -44.53
N GLY A 193 15.48 1.94 -45.09
CA GLY A 193 15.05 2.40 -46.41
C GLY A 193 13.55 2.71 -46.49
N GLU A 194 12.91 2.31 -47.60
CA GLU A 194 11.50 2.59 -47.91
C GLU A 194 10.53 2.14 -46.81
N ARG A 195 10.81 0.99 -46.16
CA ARG A 195 9.95 0.45 -45.09
C ARG A 195 10.01 1.29 -43.80
N MET A 196 11.12 2.00 -43.55
CA MET A 196 11.20 2.99 -42.46
C MET A 196 10.49 4.29 -42.85
N ALA A 197 10.64 4.75 -44.09
CA ALA A 197 9.94 5.93 -44.58
C ALA A 197 8.41 5.78 -44.50
N GLU A 198 7.87 4.62 -44.91
CA GLU A 198 6.43 4.33 -44.79
C GLU A 198 5.96 4.30 -43.32
N ALA A 199 6.72 3.69 -42.41
CA ALA A 199 6.33 3.66 -40.99
C ALA A 199 6.28 5.06 -40.36
N LEU A 200 7.23 5.93 -40.73
CA LEU A 200 7.27 7.33 -40.31
C LEU A 200 6.12 8.15 -40.93
N GLU A 201 5.81 7.95 -42.21
CA GLU A 201 4.68 8.60 -42.89
C GLU A 201 3.34 8.25 -42.23
N LEU A 202 3.11 6.96 -41.94
CA LEU A 202 1.90 6.48 -41.25
C LEU A 202 1.71 7.12 -39.88
N LEU A 203 2.76 7.14 -39.04
CA LEU A 203 2.69 7.74 -37.71
C LEU A 203 2.62 9.26 -37.76
N THR A 204 3.32 9.92 -38.68
CA THR A 204 3.23 11.37 -38.88
C THR A 204 1.80 11.78 -39.22
N GLY A 205 1.17 11.11 -40.18
CA GLY A 205 -0.22 11.38 -40.55
C GLY A 205 -1.24 11.11 -39.43
N GLN A 206 -0.94 10.22 -38.47
CA GLN A 206 -1.78 10.06 -37.27
C GLN A 206 -1.52 11.15 -36.23
N CYS A 207 -0.25 11.52 -36.01
CA CYS A 207 0.09 12.62 -35.12
C CYS A 207 -0.48 13.96 -35.61
N ASP A 208 -0.44 14.24 -36.92
CA ASP A 208 -1.10 15.40 -37.55
C ASP A 208 -2.63 15.36 -37.40
N ALA A 209 -3.22 14.16 -37.24
CA ALA A 209 -4.62 13.96 -36.87
C ALA A 209 -4.88 13.99 -35.35
N LEU A 210 -3.90 14.46 -34.57
CA LEU A 210 -3.91 14.61 -33.11
C LEU A 210 -3.98 13.29 -32.31
N ASP A 211 -3.55 12.18 -32.91
CA ASP A 211 -3.39 10.89 -32.22
C ASP A 211 -2.16 10.93 -31.28
N THR A 212 -2.42 11.04 -29.98
CA THR A 212 -1.38 11.19 -28.94
C THR A 212 -0.43 10.00 -28.89
N GLU A 213 -0.94 8.77 -28.94
CA GLU A 213 -0.12 7.55 -28.97
C GLU A 213 0.80 7.53 -30.20
N ALA A 214 0.33 8.00 -31.36
CA ALA A 214 1.17 8.09 -32.57
C ALA A 214 2.24 9.17 -32.48
N CYS A 215 1.93 10.33 -31.88
CA CYS A 215 2.95 11.35 -31.60
C CYS A 215 4.01 10.84 -30.61
N GLU A 216 3.61 10.09 -29.58
CA GLU A 216 4.55 9.49 -28.60
C GLU A 216 5.46 8.44 -29.24
N GLU A 217 4.97 7.63 -30.18
CA GLU A 217 5.83 6.75 -31.00
C GLU A 217 6.89 7.57 -31.77
N LEU A 218 6.52 8.69 -32.40
CA LEU A 218 7.46 9.55 -33.13
C LEU A 218 8.50 10.21 -32.21
N LEU A 219 8.09 10.72 -31.05
CA LEU A 219 9.01 11.35 -30.09
C LEU A 219 10.06 10.35 -29.58
N ARG A 220 9.70 9.08 -29.39
CA ARG A 220 10.67 8.01 -29.06
C ARG A 220 11.68 7.73 -30.16
N LEU A 221 11.34 7.96 -31.44
CA LEU A 221 12.29 7.80 -32.56
C LEU A 221 13.29 8.95 -32.69
N GLU A 222 12.97 10.12 -32.12
CA GLU A 222 13.82 11.30 -32.04
C GLU A 222 14.59 11.39 -30.70
N GLU A 223 14.59 10.33 -29.88
CA GLU A 223 15.40 10.26 -28.65
C GLU A 223 16.89 10.58 -28.94
N GLY A 224 17.38 11.66 -28.30
CA GLY A 224 18.74 12.17 -28.48
C GLY A 224 18.91 13.27 -29.55
N THR A 225 17.83 13.81 -30.12
CA THR A 225 17.89 14.91 -31.12
C THR A 225 17.26 16.24 -30.65
N ALA A 226 17.03 16.36 -29.34
CA ALA A 226 16.34 17.47 -28.67
C ALA A 226 16.72 18.87 -29.19
N GLY A 227 15.72 19.74 -29.36
CA GLY A 227 15.89 21.12 -29.81
C GLY A 227 15.77 21.33 -31.32
N ARG A 228 15.19 20.37 -32.05
CA ARG A 228 14.89 20.51 -33.49
C ARG A 228 13.47 21.04 -33.73
N PRO A 229 13.24 21.81 -34.82
CA PRO A 229 11.89 22.28 -35.17
C PRO A 229 10.85 21.17 -35.40
N SER A 230 11.25 20.00 -35.91
CA SER A 230 10.35 18.86 -36.10
C SER A 230 9.79 18.31 -34.78
N GLU A 231 10.61 18.29 -33.72
CA GLU A 231 10.20 17.87 -32.38
C GLU A 231 9.12 18.79 -31.81
N ALA A 232 9.26 20.11 -31.99
CA ALA A 232 8.28 21.10 -31.53
C ALA A 232 6.92 20.95 -32.21
N ILE A 233 6.88 20.55 -33.49
CA ILE A 233 5.63 20.27 -34.23
C ILE A 233 4.93 19.03 -33.65
N ILE A 234 5.69 17.94 -33.42
CA ILE A 234 5.13 16.71 -32.83
C ILE A 234 4.58 16.97 -31.43
N LEU A 235 5.30 17.74 -30.60
CA LEU A 235 4.84 18.16 -29.27
C LEU A 235 3.59 19.05 -29.32
N HIS A 236 3.50 19.96 -30.29
CA HIS A 236 2.31 20.80 -30.50
C HIS A 236 1.08 19.97 -30.88
N ASN A 237 1.24 19.02 -31.80
CA ASN A 237 0.16 18.14 -32.21
C ASN A 237 -0.29 17.22 -31.06
N ALA A 238 0.64 16.63 -30.32
CA ALA A 238 0.34 15.82 -29.13
C ALA A 238 -0.37 16.64 -28.03
N CYS A 239 0.10 17.86 -27.76
CA CYS A 239 -0.54 18.78 -26.82
C CYS A 239 -1.97 19.16 -27.26
N SER A 240 -2.16 19.41 -28.57
CA SER A 240 -3.47 19.66 -29.16
C SER A 240 -4.41 18.45 -29.07
N GLY A 241 -3.87 17.23 -29.20
CA GLY A 241 -4.56 15.96 -28.96
C GLY A 241 -4.85 15.62 -27.49
N GLY A 242 -4.29 16.36 -26.53
CA GLY A 242 -4.56 16.19 -25.10
C GLY A 242 -3.45 15.51 -24.29
N SER A 243 -2.23 15.40 -24.80
CA SER A 243 -1.05 14.99 -24.02
C SER A 243 -0.58 16.15 -23.14
N ASP A 244 -0.84 16.05 -21.83
CA ASP A 244 -0.42 17.00 -20.80
C ASP A 244 1.11 17.17 -20.77
N TRP A 245 1.84 16.05 -20.83
CA TRP A 245 3.29 16.00 -20.85
C TRP A 245 3.84 16.72 -22.09
N SER A 246 3.20 16.54 -23.25
CA SER A 246 3.63 17.22 -24.48
C SER A 246 3.38 18.73 -24.43
N CYS A 247 2.27 19.18 -23.83
CA CYS A 247 2.03 20.59 -23.56
C CYS A 247 3.13 21.19 -22.67
N LYS A 248 3.46 20.51 -21.56
CA LYS A 248 4.51 20.91 -20.63
C LYS A 248 5.88 21.00 -21.32
N GLN A 249 6.25 19.99 -22.11
CA GLN A 249 7.51 19.92 -22.88
C GLN A 249 7.63 21.00 -23.97
N LEU A 250 6.51 21.40 -24.59
CA LEU A 250 6.50 22.53 -25.53
C LEU A 250 6.60 23.88 -24.79
N GLY A 251 5.94 24.00 -23.63
CA GLY A 251 6.03 25.16 -22.75
C GLY A 251 7.46 25.41 -22.29
N ASP A 252 8.16 24.36 -21.82
CA ASP A 252 9.56 24.43 -21.42
C ASP A 252 10.45 24.99 -22.55
N ARG A 253 10.25 24.49 -23.78
CA ARG A 253 10.99 24.92 -24.97
C ARG A 253 10.71 26.39 -25.31
N ALA A 254 9.44 26.80 -25.32
CA ALA A 254 9.03 28.18 -25.59
C ALA A 254 9.52 29.17 -24.50
N PHE A 255 9.60 28.73 -23.24
CA PHE A 255 10.04 29.57 -22.12
C PHE A 255 11.51 29.99 -22.23
N VAL A 256 12.38 29.10 -22.75
CA VAL A 256 13.83 29.34 -22.90
C VAL A 256 14.28 29.60 -24.34
N GLY A 257 13.44 29.35 -25.34
CA GLY A 257 13.78 29.47 -26.76
C GLY A 257 14.62 28.30 -27.31
N ASN A 258 14.41 27.07 -26.80
CA ASN A 258 15.11 25.88 -27.28
C ASN A 258 14.30 25.21 -28.42
N GLY A 259 14.84 25.19 -29.64
CA GLY A 259 14.14 24.67 -30.83
C GLY A 259 12.91 25.47 -31.28
N THR A 260 12.61 26.58 -30.59
CA THR A 260 11.45 27.47 -30.78
C THR A 260 11.88 28.92 -30.54
N VAL A 261 11.05 29.90 -30.91
CA VAL A 261 11.28 31.30 -30.49
C VAL A 261 10.94 31.42 -29.00
N GLN A 262 11.75 32.18 -28.25
CA GLN A 262 11.43 32.46 -26.84
C GLN A 262 10.17 33.33 -26.74
N ASP A 263 9.07 32.75 -26.26
CA ASP A 263 7.80 33.43 -25.99
C ASP A 263 7.24 32.89 -24.66
N ARG A 264 7.31 33.72 -23.62
CA ARG A 264 6.89 33.34 -22.26
C ARG A 264 5.37 33.35 -22.08
N ASP A 265 4.65 34.21 -22.81
CA ASP A 265 3.20 34.27 -22.71
C ASP A 265 2.60 33.01 -23.36
N TYR A 266 3.14 32.58 -24.50
CA TYR A 266 2.82 31.29 -25.12
C TYR A 266 3.20 30.10 -24.22
N ALA A 267 4.38 30.14 -23.58
CA ALA A 267 4.77 29.10 -22.62
C ALA A 267 3.78 28.97 -21.45
N PHE A 268 3.33 30.09 -20.87
CA PHE A 268 2.32 30.06 -19.80
C PHE A 268 0.97 29.50 -20.26
N ALA A 269 0.51 29.84 -21.47
CA ALA A 269 -0.71 29.26 -22.02
C ALA A 269 -0.60 27.73 -22.21
N LEU A 270 0.57 27.21 -22.58
CA LEU A 270 0.84 25.77 -22.69
C LEU A 270 0.87 25.08 -21.31
N TYR A 271 1.44 25.71 -20.28
CA TYR A 271 1.40 25.15 -18.92
C TYR A 271 -0.02 25.17 -18.32
N ASP A 272 -0.81 26.22 -18.56
CA ASP A 272 -2.22 26.26 -18.15
C ASP A 272 -3.05 25.17 -18.85
N ARG A 273 -2.76 24.89 -20.13
CA ARG A 273 -3.36 23.77 -20.86
C ARG A 273 -2.93 22.41 -20.28
N ALA A 274 -1.65 22.23 -19.96
CA ALA A 274 -1.16 21.01 -19.31
C ALA A 274 -1.86 20.77 -17.97
N CYS A 275 -1.98 21.82 -17.14
CA CYS A 275 -2.70 21.83 -15.87
C CYS A 275 -4.20 21.47 -16.01
N ALA A 276 -4.85 21.87 -17.11
CA ALA A 276 -6.23 21.52 -17.39
C ALA A 276 -6.44 20.06 -17.87
N LEU A 277 -5.37 19.39 -18.31
CA LEU A 277 -5.37 17.99 -18.74
C LEU A 277 -4.98 17.05 -17.58
N ASP A 278 -3.97 17.43 -16.79
CA ASP A 278 -3.58 16.76 -15.53
C ASP A 278 -3.21 17.82 -14.47
N GLU A 279 -3.90 17.76 -13.31
CA GLU A 279 -3.71 18.66 -12.16
C GLU A 279 -2.25 18.62 -11.63
N VAL A 280 -1.52 17.52 -11.86
CA VAL A 280 -0.10 17.39 -11.50
C VAL A 280 0.78 18.42 -12.24
N GLN A 281 0.42 18.82 -13.46
CA GLN A 281 1.21 19.78 -14.25
C GLN A 281 1.05 21.24 -13.80
N CYS A 282 0.06 21.55 -12.95
CA CYS A 282 -0.23 22.91 -12.48
C CYS A 282 0.93 23.55 -11.69
N GLU A 283 1.76 22.75 -11.02
CA GLU A 283 2.86 23.23 -10.17
C GLU A 283 3.91 24.04 -10.96
N THR A 284 4.25 23.58 -12.17
CA THR A 284 5.22 24.25 -13.07
C THR A 284 4.77 25.69 -13.40
N ALA A 285 3.49 25.88 -13.72
CA ALA A 285 2.93 27.18 -14.06
C ALA A 285 2.99 28.15 -12.86
N ALA A 286 2.71 27.67 -11.66
CA ALA A 286 2.76 28.46 -10.43
C ALA A 286 4.20 28.91 -10.11
N MET A 287 5.15 27.98 -10.08
CA MET A 287 6.58 28.26 -9.83
C MET A 287 7.14 29.32 -10.79
N LEU A 288 6.88 29.19 -12.09
CA LEU A 288 7.42 30.10 -13.11
C LEU A 288 6.78 31.50 -13.08
N ARG A 289 5.57 31.65 -12.54
CA ARG A 289 4.92 32.95 -12.30
C ARG A 289 5.49 33.67 -11.08
N GLU A 290 5.86 32.92 -10.04
CA GLU A 290 6.51 33.47 -8.83
C GLU A 290 7.97 33.93 -9.11
N TRP A 291 8.68 33.22 -9.98
CA TRP A 291 10.12 33.36 -10.24
C TRP A 291 10.65 34.81 -10.38
N PRO A 292 10.03 35.74 -11.15
CA PRO A 292 10.54 37.11 -11.28
C PRO A 292 10.55 37.88 -9.95
N GLY A 293 9.46 37.78 -9.17
CA GLY A 293 9.33 38.46 -7.88
C GLY A 293 10.23 37.84 -6.81
N LEU A 294 10.41 36.51 -6.84
CA LEU A 294 11.36 35.81 -5.97
C LEU A 294 12.82 36.21 -6.25
N THR A 295 13.15 36.50 -7.51
CA THR A 295 14.47 36.98 -7.92
C THR A 295 14.75 38.35 -7.30
N GLU A 296 13.85 39.32 -7.48
CA GLU A 296 13.99 40.67 -6.90
C GLU A 296 14.02 40.66 -5.36
N GLY A 297 13.17 39.83 -4.73
CA GLY A 297 13.13 39.65 -3.28
C GLY A 297 14.45 39.06 -2.74
N CYS A 298 14.97 38.02 -3.38
CA CYS A 298 16.23 37.40 -2.98
C CYS A 298 17.43 38.35 -3.16
N GLU A 299 17.50 39.09 -4.28
CA GLU A 299 18.53 40.12 -4.50
C GLU A 299 18.45 41.26 -3.47
N SER A 300 17.24 41.55 -2.97
CA SER A 300 16.99 42.51 -1.89
C SER A 300 17.30 41.96 -0.48
N GLY A 301 17.71 40.70 -0.36
CA GLY A 301 18.09 40.06 0.90
C GLY A 301 16.99 39.28 1.62
N ASP A 302 15.83 39.05 1.01
CA ASP A 302 14.81 38.16 1.55
C ASP A 302 15.25 36.69 1.41
N MET A 303 15.61 36.08 2.54
CA MET A 303 16.10 34.70 2.58
C MET A 303 14.99 33.66 2.39
N ALA A 304 13.72 34.00 2.62
CA ALA A 304 12.59 33.13 2.27
C ALA A 304 12.35 33.14 0.75
N ALA A 305 12.46 34.31 0.12
CA ALA A 305 12.47 34.42 -1.34
C ALA A 305 13.66 33.66 -1.96
N CYS A 306 14.86 33.75 -1.36
CA CYS A 306 16.01 32.95 -1.79
C CYS A 306 15.80 31.44 -1.62
N ALA A 307 15.17 30.98 -0.52
CA ALA A 307 14.86 29.56 -0.33
C ALA A 307 13.96 29.04 -1.46
N ARG A 308 12.84 29.72 -1.69
CA ARG A 308 11.85 29.38 -2.73
C ARG A 308 12.43 29.48 -4.16
N LEU A 309 13.27 30.48 -4.44
CA LEU A 309 14.01 30.57 -5.69
C LEU A 309 15.00 29.39 -5.87
N GLY A 310 15.61 28.95 -4.77
CA GLY A 310 16.46 27.77 -4.73
C GLY A 310 15.71 26.47 -5.04
N GLU A 311 14.48 26.31 -4.53
CA GLU A 311 13.58 25.19 -4.87
C GLU A 311 13.24 25.17 -6.38
N ILE A 312 12.97 26.33 -6.98
CA ILE A 312 12.69 26.44 -8.43
C ILE A 312 13.89 25.98 -9.25
N HIS A 313 15.10 26.42 -8.91
CA HIS A 313 16.34 25.99 -9.57
C HIS A 313 16.72 24.53 -9.29
N ASP A 314 16.16 23.91 -8.26
CA ASP A 314 16.36 22.50 -7.90
C ASP A 314 15.35 21.55 -8.58
N SER A 315 14.27 22.12 -9.13
CA SER A 315 13.14 21.36 -9.67
C SER A 315 13.27 21.08 -11.17
N THR A 316 13.38 19.80 -11.51
CA THR A 316 13.28 19.28 -12.89
C THR A 316 11.89 19.50 -13.52
N ALA A 317 10.89 19.93 -12.73
CA ALA A 317 9.59 20.32 -13.26
C ALA A 317 9.67 21.63 -14.04
N THR A 318 10.68 22.47 -13.82
CA THR A 318 10.83 23.77 -14.49
C THR A 318 11.98 23.79 -15.49
N PRO A 319 11.94 24.62 -16.55
CA PRO A 319 13.07 24.83 -17.46
C PRO A 319 14.18 25.73 -16.87
N LEU A 320 14.16 26.00 -15.55
CA LEU A 320 15.12 26.84 -14.83
C LEU A 320 16.11 26.02 -13.98
N GLU A 321 16.13 24.69 -14.12
CA GLU A 321 16.99 23.78 -13.37
C GLU A 321 18.49 24.20 -13.45
N ASP A 322 19.06 24.55 -12.29
CA ASP A 322 20.48 24.81 -12.08
C ASP A 322 20.86 24.36 -10.65
N ALA A 323 21.36 23.13 -10.54
CA ALA A 323 21.77 22.54 -9.27
C ALA A 323 22.89 23.31 -8.54
N ASN A 324 23.71 24.11 -9.24
CA ASN A 324 24.70 24.96 -8.57
C ASN A 324 24.01 26.17 -7.94
N ARG A 325 23.13 26.83 -8.68
CA ARG A 325 22.39 28.00 -8.20
C ARG A 325 21.45 27.63 -7.05
N ALA A 326 20.74 26.51 -7.17
CA ALA A 326 19.93 25.93 -6.10
C ALA A 326 20.75 25.72 -4.82
N ARG A 327 21.90 25.04 -4.91
CA ARG A 327 22.77 24.76 -3.76
C ARG A 327 23.29 26.03 -3.07
N GLU A 328 23.60 27.08 -3.83
CA GLU A 328 24.00 28.38 -3.25
C GLU A 328 22.86 29.04 -2.47
N LEU A 329 21.69 29.16 -3.11
CA LEU A 329 20.51 29.83 -2.56
C LEU A 329 19.97 29.11 -1.31
N LEU A 330 19.78 27.79 -1.39
CA LEU A 330 19.27 26.97 -0.29
C LEU A 330 20.25 26.93 0.89
N ALA A 331 21.56 26.87 0.64
CA ALA A 331 22.55 26.93 1.70
C ALA A 331 22.58 28.30 2.40
N ALA A 332 22.44 29.39 1.66
CA ALA A 332 22.35 30.73 2.24
C ALA A 332 21.10 30.88 3.12
N ALA A 333 19.94 30.41 2.64
CA ALA A 333 18.69 30.43 3.40
C ALA A 333 18.75 29.56 4.67
N CYS A 334 19.33 28.35 4.59
CA CYS A 334 19.55 27.48 5.75
C CYS A 334 20.39 28.18 6.83
N PHE A 335 21.53 28.79 6.45
CA PHE A 335 22.37 29.51 7.41
C PHE A 335 21.73 30.81 7.94
N ALA A 336 20.74 31.36 7.25
CA ALA A 336 19.91 32.47 7.73
C ALA A 336 18.77 32.02 8.68
N GLY A 337 18.60 30.71 8.92
CA GLY A 337 17.61 30.16 9.84
C GLY A 337 16.32 29.63 9.19
N ILE A 338 16.26 29.55 7.86
CA ILE A 338 15.16 28.86 7.16
C ILE A 338 15.43 27.35 7.23
N SER A 339 14.92 26.69 8.28
CA SER A 339 15.18 25.28 8.59
C SER A 339 14.93 24.34 7.41
N ASP A 340 13.84 24.57 6.69
CA ASP A 340 13.32 23.63 5.69
C ASP A 340 14.19 23.60 4.42
N ALA A 341 14.99 24.65 4.19
CA ALA A 341 16.00 24.69 3.14
C ALA A 341 17.24 23.80 3.46
N CYS A 342 17.47 23.46 4.73
CA CYS A 342 18.68 22.77 5.17
C CYS A 342 18.78 21.33 4.66
N ALA A 343 17.67 20.56 4.66
CA ALA A 343 17.66 19.22 4.10
C ALA A 343 18.14 19.19 2.65
N ARG A 344 17.57 20.05 1.80
CA ARG A 344 17.85 20.03 0.36
C ARG A 344 19.19 20.68 0.01
N ALA A 345 19.58 21.74 0.72
CA ALA A 345 20.93 22.31 0.63
C ALA A 345 22.00 21.25 0.98
N GLY A 346 21.74 20.45 2.02
CA GLY A 346 22.58 19.34 2.43
C GLY A 346 22.69 18.26 1.36
N ASP A 347 21.56 17.77 0.84
CA ASP A 347 21.52 16.78 -0.25
C ASP A 347 22.34 17.21 -1.47
N LEU A 348 22.14 18.45 -1.96
CA LEU A 348 22.86 19.02 -3.11
C LEU A 348 24.37 19.20 -2.85
N ALA A 349 24.78 19.25 -1.59
CA ALA A 349 26.18 19.34 -1.19
C ALA A 349 26.84 17.97 -0.95
N LEU A 350 26.10 16.90 -0.64
CA LEU A 350 26.66 15.59 -0.21
C LEU A 350 27.71 15.00 -1.17
N THR A 351 27.57 15.22 -2.48
CA THR A 351 28.50 14.69 -3.50
C THR A 351 29.60 15.66 -3.92
N VAL A 352 29.52 16.93 -3.52
CA VAL A 352 30.40 18.02 -3.99
C VAL A 352 31.24 18.62 -2.87
N ASP A 353 30.65 18.79 -1.68
CA ASP A 353 31.29 19.27 -0.46
C ASP A 353 30.64 18.56 0.76
N PRO A 354 31.08 17.34 1.09
CA PRO A 354 30.49 16.55 2.17
C PRO A 354 30.60 17.21 3.55
N ALA A 355 31.65 18.02 3.79
CA ALA A 355 31.85 18.71 5.06
C ALA A 355 30.83 19.85 5.24
N LYS A 356 30.56 20.62 4.19
CA LYS A 356 29.47 21.59 4.18
C LYS A 356 28.10 20.92 4.24
N ALA A 357 27.94 19.77 3.56
CA ALA A 357 26.70 18.98 3.62
C ALA A 357 26.38 18.51 5.05
N GLU A 358 27.34 17.92 5.77
CA GLU A 358 27.13 17.53 7.17
C GLU A 358 26.77 18.73 8.04
N THR A 359 27.44 19.87 7.83
CA THR A 359 27.15 21.11 8.57
C THR A 359 25.70 21.57 8.36
N LEU A 360 25.24 21.63 7.10
CA LEU A 360 23.85 22.01 6.75
C LEU A 360 22.83 21.05 7.35
N LEU A 361 23.07 19.73 7.23
CA LEU A 361 22.17 18.69 7.72
C LEU A 361 22.09 18.65 9.25
N VAL A 362 23.19 18.91 9.95
CA VAL A 362 23.20 19.09 11.41
C VAL A 362 22.42 20.34 11.80
N THR A 363 22.67 21.49 11.14
CA THR A 363 21.94 22.74 11.40
C THR A 363 20.42 22.56 11.26
N GLY A 364 19.95 21.93 10.18
CA GLY A 364 18.52 21.63 10.01
C GLY A 364 17.98 20.67 11.09
N CYS A 365 18.68 19.57 11.35
CA CYS A 365 18.23 18.56 12.30
C CYS A 365 18.16 19.06 13.76
N ASP A 366 19.05 19.97 14.14
CA ASP A 366 19.03 20.63 15.45
C ASP A 366 17.94 21.71 15.52
N ALA A 367 17.65 22.40 14.40
CA ALA A 367 16.51 23.32 14.28
C ALA A 367 15.13 22.60 14.27
N GLY A 368 15.11 21.29 14.04
CA GLY A 368 13.89 20.47 14.08
C GLY A 368 13.43 19.92 12.72
N ASP A 369 14.14 20.22 11.64
CA ASP A 369 13.88 19.66 10.31
C ASP A 369 14.15 18.14 10.31
N LEU A 370 13.05 17.37 10.26
CA LEU A 370 13.08 15.91 10.22
C LEU A 370 13.62 15.38 8.89
N ALA A 371 13.47 16.10 7.78
CA ALA A 371 14.05 15.71 6.50
C ALA A 371 15.59 15.79 6.60
N ALA A 372 16.14 16.89 7.14
CA ALA A 372 17.58 17.02 7.39
C ALA A 372 18.10 15.92 8.33
N CYS A 373 17.39 15.63 9.43
CA CYS A 373 17.73 14.51 10.31
C CYS A 373 17.76 13.17 9.56
N ASN A 374 16.81 12.89 8.66
CA ASN A 374 16.76 11.63 7.90
C ASN A 374 17.86 11.53 6.83
N ARG A 375 18.20 12.65 6.16
CA ARG A 375 19.35 12.71 5.24
C ARG A 375 20.67 12.47 5.97
N LEU A 376 20.86 13.12 7.13
CA LEU A 376 22.04 12.91 7.98
C LEU A 376 22.15 11.45 8.45
N ALA A 377 21.06 10.89 8.98
CA ALA A 377 21.02 9.49 9.41
C ALA A 377 21.42 8.55 8.27
N SER A 378 20.83 8.74 7.09
CA SER A 378 21.07 7.91 5.91
C SER A 378 22.51 7.99 5.38
N ALA A 379 23.12 9.18 5.37
CA ALA A 379 24.51 9.35 4.94
C ALA A 379 25.51 8.73 5.93
N LEU A 380 25.26 8.86 7.24
CA LEU A 380 26.08 8.24 8.30
C LEU A 380 25.91 6.71 8.37
N ASP A 381 24.73 6.17 8.03
CA ASP A 381 24.45 4.73 8.01
C ASP A 381 25.16 4.04 6.84
N ARG A 382 25.11 4.64 5.65
CA ARG A 382 25.74 4.08 4.43
C ARG A 382 27.25 4.26 4.39
N GLY A 383 27.78 5.35 4.95
CA GLY A 383 29.22 5.63 4.93
C GLY A 383 29.76 5.98 3.53
N ASP A 384 28.90 6.43 2.61
CA ASP A 384 29.19 6.63 1.19
C ASP A 384 29.63 8.07 0.88
N ALA A 385 28.96 9.06 1.46
CA ALA A 385 29.28 10.48 1.36
C ALA A 385 29.90 11.05 2.65
N LEU A 386 29.43 10.58 3.81
CA LEU A 386 29.99 10.92 5.12
C LEU A 386 30.72 9.70 5.71
N ALA A 387 31.60 9.92 6.68
CA ALA A 387 32.22 8.82 7.41
C ALA A 387 31.15 8.00 8.17
N GLN A 388 31.23 6.67 8.11
CA GLN A 388 30.19 5.81 8.68
C GLN A 388 30.15 5.93 10.21
N ASP A 389 28.97 6.27 10.74
CA ASP A 389 28.68 6.31 12.18
C ASP A 389 27.30 5.68 12.44
N ILE A 390 27.31 4.35 12.56
CA ILE A 390 26.11 3.55 12.81
C ILE A 390 25.40 3.98 14.11
N ALA A 391 26.15 4.38 15.14
CA ALA A 391 25.58 4.73 16.43
C ALA A 391 24.79 6.05 16.36
N ARG A 392 25.36 7.07 15.73
CA ARG A 392 24.69 8.36 15.48
C ARG A 392 23.55 8.22 14.48
N ALA A 393 23.73 7.42 13.42
CA ALA A 393 22.67 7.09 12.47
C ALA A 393 21.46 6.43 13.15
N GLN A 394 21.67 5.41 13.99
CA GLN A 394 20.56 4.75 14.71
C GLN A 394 19.88 5.69 15.71
N ALA A 395 20.63 6.55 16.41
CA ALA A 395 20.04 7.55 17.32
C ALA A 395 19.12 8.53 16.58
N LEU A 396 19.54 8.99 15.39
CA LEU A 396 18.72 9.81 14.52
C LEU A 396 17.49 9.03 14.01
N TYR A 397 17.64 7.80 13.55
CA TYR A 397 16.49 6.98 13.12
C TYR A 397 15.49 6.69 14.25
N VAL A 398 15.92 6.58 15.51
CA VAL A 398 15.02 6.46 16.66
C VAL A 398 14.21 7.74 16.83
N ARG A 399 14.87 8.91 16.88
CA ARG A 399 14.19 10.24 16.95
C ARG A 399 13.20 10.42 15.80
N LEU A 400 13.58 10.04 14.58
CA LEU A 400 12.74 10.08 13.39
C LEU A 400 11.53 9.13 13.48
N CYS A 401 11.73 7.91 13.96
CA CYS A 401 10.66 6.94 14.13
C CYS A 401 9.68 7.32 15.25
N GLU A 402 10.16 7.98 16.31
CA GLU A 402 9.30 8.60 17.33
C GLU A 402 8.50 9.80 16.79
N ALA A 403 9.04 10.48 15.78
CA ALA A 403 8.37 11.53 15.00
C ALA A 403 7.59 10.97 13.78
N GLU A 404 7.20 9.70 13.82
CA GLU A 404 6.36 9.01 12.83
C GLU A 404 6.95 8.88 11.40
N TRP A 405 8.24 9.16 11.21
CA TRP A 405 8.91 9.05 9.90
C TRP A 405 9.08 7.57 9.51
N TRP A 406 8.12 7.03 8.75
CA TRP A 406 7.96 5.60 8.52
C TRP A 406 9.20 4.90 7.94
N SER A 407 9.97 5.56 7.06
CA SER A 407 11.14 4.96 6.43
C SER A 407 12.25 4.70 7.44
N ALA A 408 12.44 5.60 8.42
CA ALA A 408 13.37 5.41 9.53
C ALA A 408 12.94 4.25 10.44
N CYS A 409 11.63 4.11 10.70
CA CYS A 409 11.10 2.94 11.42
C CYS A 409 11.36 1.61 10.67
N LYS A 410 11.31 1.61 9.33
CA LYS A 410 11.64 0.46 8.48
C LYS A 410 13.15 0.17 8.51
N THR A 411 13.99 1.19 8.34
CA THR A 411 15.46 1.04 8.41
C THR A 411 15.90 0.49 9.76
N LEU A 412 15.36 1.01 10.88
CA LEU A 412 15.61 0.42 12.21
C LEU A 412 15.25 -1.07 12.28
N ARG A 413 14.13 -1.48 11.70
CA ARG A 413 13.69 -2.90 11.70
C ARG A 413 14.68 -3.78 10.91
N GLN A 414 15.21 -3.28 9.79
CA GLN A 414 16.21 -3.97 8.98
C GLN A 414 17.57 -4.01 9.71
N ASN A 415 18.00 -2.89 10.26
CA ASN A 415 19.25 -2.77 11.01
C ASN A 415 19.24 -3.63 12.28
N LEU A 416 18.08 -3.88 12.92
CA LEU A 416 17.95 -4.84 14.03
C LEU A 416 18.21 -6.31 13.64
N ALA A 417 18.08 -6.69 12.37
CA ALA A 417 18.46 -8.02 11.89
C ALA A 417 19.98 -8.14 11.64
N THR A 418 20.62 -7.05 11.21
CA THR A 418 22.07 -6.97 10.94
C THR A 418 22.88 -6.70 12.22
N TYR A 419 22.34 -5.94 13.16
CA TYR A 419 22.99 -5.47 14.39
C TYR A 419 22.12 -5.84 15.61
N PRO A 420 22.18 -7.10 16.07
CA PRO A 420 21.31 -7.59 17.16
C PRO A 420 21.57 -6.94 18.53
N ASP A 421 22.65 -6.18 18.68
CA ASP A 421 23.00 -5.45 19.91
C ASP A 421 22.35 -4.07 20.04
N LEU A 422 21.57 -3.63 19.03
CA LEU A 422 20.89 -2.34 19.07
C LEU A 422 19.84 -2.20 20.20
N PRO A 423 19.60 -0.98 20.69
CA PRO A 423 18.52 -0.70 21.63
C PRO A 423 17.14 -1.03 21.04
N LEU A 424 16.32 -1.75 21.81
CA LEU A 424 14.91 -1.98 21.45
C LEU A 424 14.05 -0.79 21.88
N ALA A 425 13.41 -0.14 20.92
CA ALA A 425 12.42 0.90 21.21
C ALA A 425 11.20 0.33 21.94
N VAL A 426 10.60 1.15 22.81
CA VAL A 426 9.31 0.86 23.46
C VAL A 426 8.18 1.16 22.48
N ALA A 427 7.07 0.42 22.56
CA ALA A 427 5.86 0.70 21.81
C ALA A 427 5.31 2.10 22.15
N GLY A 428 5.40 3.01 21.18
CA GLY A 428 4.85 4.37 21.25
C GLY A 428 3.34 4.43 21.00
N ARG A 429 2.84 5.63 20.65
CA ARG A 429 1.40 5.88 20.44
C ARG A 429 0.84 5.24 19.16
N ASN A 430 1.72 4.94 18.21
CA ASN A 430 1.42 4.42 16.88
C ASN A 430 0.98 2.96 16.91
N PHE A 431 1.26 2.27 18.01
CA PHE A 431 0.69 0.96 18.31
C PHE A 431 -0.66 1.17 19.00
N VAL A 432 -1.65 1.59 18.22
CA VAL A 432 -3.07 1.51 18.60
C VAL A 432 -3.51 0.04 18.63
N PRO A 433 -4.62 -0.32 19.31
CA PRO A 433 -5.15 -1.67 19.17
C PRO A 433 -5.50 -1.91 17.69
N PRO A 434 -5.05 -3.01 17.07
CA PRO A 434 -5.47 -3.36 15.73
C PRO A 434 -7.00 -3.57 15.76
N ILE A 435 -7.70 -2.84 14.90
CA ILE A 435 -9.15 -2.61 14.99
C ILE A 435 -9.89 -3.92 14.68
N GLU A 436 -10.90 -4.28 15.46
CA GLU A 436 -11.80 -5.37 15.10
C GLU A 436 -12.59 -5.00 13.84
N PRO A 437 -12.76 -5.91 12.86
CA PRO A 437 -13.45 -5.59 11.61
C PRO A 437 -14.85 -4.96 11.79
N ASP A 438 -15.52 -5.31 12.90
CA ASP A 438 -16.88 -4.87 13.23
C ASP A 438 -16.93 -3.59 14.11
N ASP A 439 -15.82 -3.14 14.70
CA ASP A 439 -15.71 -1.90 15.50
C ASP A 439 -15.90 -0.63 14.64
N ARG A 440 -16.04 -0.81 13.32
CA ARG A 440 -16.45 0.16 12.32
C ARG A 440 -17.72 0.92 12.71
N GLU A 441 -18.64 0.32 13.47
CA GLU A 441 -19.86 0.99 13.95
C GLU A 441 -19.60 2.27 14.75
N THR A 442 -18.55 2.32 15.57
CA THR A 442 -18.24 3.51 16.38
C THR A 442 -17.84 4.70 15.49
N LEU A 443 -17.14 4.44 14.38
CA LEU A 443 -16.83 5.42 13.33
C LEU A 443 -18.07 5.77 12.46
N LEU A 444 -18.93 4.79 12.17
CA LEU A 444 -20.16 4.97 11.40
C LEU A 444 -21.22 5.79 12.13
N SER A 445 -21.19 5.84 13.46
CA SER A 445 -22.16 6.57 14.30
C SER A 445 -22.27 8.08 14.02
N HIS A 446 -21.27 8.65 13.35
CA HIS A 446 -21.20 10.08 13.01
C HIS A 446 -21.61 10.39 11.56
N ILE A 447 -22.04 9.38 10.77
CA ILE A 447 -22.33 9.52 9.34
C ILE A 447 -23.83 9.30 9.07
N PRO A 448 -24.51 10.18 8.30
CA PRO A 448 -25.93 10.03 8.01
C PRO A 448 -26.31 8.68 7.35
N GLU A 449 -27.56 8.27 7.55
CA GLU A 449 -28.09 6.96 7.12
C GLU A 449 -27.94 6.69 5.60
N ALA A 450 -27.98 7.74 4.77
CA ALA A 450 -27.72 7.65 3.32
C ALA A 450 -26.30 7.14 2.98
N SER A 451 -25.31 7.38 3.84
CA SER A 451 -23.93 6.95 3.66
C SER A 451 -23.63 5.57 4.25
N ARG A 452 -24.50 5.01 5.11
CA ARG A 452 -24.37 3.62 5.59
C ARG A 452 -24.39 2.62 4.43
N ALA A 453 -25.23 2.87 3.42
CA ALA A 453 -25.38 2.00 2.25
C ALA A 453 -24.13 1.94 1.36
N GLN A 454 -23.17 2.87 1.50
CA GLN A 454 -21.91 2.88 0.74
C GLN A 454 -20.78 2.11 1.43
N MET A 455 -20.99 1.63 2.66
CA MET A 455 -19.92 1.04 3.49
C MET A 455 -20.00 -0.49 3.66
N GLU A 456 -20.97 -1.17 3.04
CA GLU A 456 -20.94 -2.63 2.84
C GLU A 456 -19.91 -3.04 1.77
N TYR A 457 -18.62 -2.94 2.10
CA TYR A 457 -17.58 -3.56 1.29
C TYR A 457 -17.40 -5.03 1.72
N SER A 458 -18.22 -5.90 1.13
CA SER A 458 -17.81 -7.29 0.94
C SER A 458 -16.65 -7.28 -0.07
N PRO A 459 -15.52 -7.98 0.19
CA PRO A 459 -14.44 -8.09 -0.78
C PRO A 459 -14.85 -8.89 -2.02
N CYS A 460 -16.04 -9.50 -2.05
CA CYS A 460 -16.67 -9.92 -3.30
C CYS A 460 -18.11 -9.41 -3.43
N SER A 461 -18.46 -8.85 -4.58
CA SER A 461 -19.84 -8.67 -5.01
C SER A 461 -20.23 -9.76 -6.00
N THR A 462 -21.31 -10.50 -5.69
CA THR A 462 -21.93 -11.43 -6.64
C THR A 462 -23.16 -10.78 -7.24
N SER A 463 -23.16 -10.46 -8.54
CA SER A 463 -24.38 -10.08 -9.24
C SER A 463 -25.07 -11.35 -9.74
N THR A 464 -26.15 -11.75 -9.07
CA THR A 464 -27.04 -12.80 -9.58
C THR A 464 -28.23 -12.14 -10.25
N LEU A 465 -28.31 -12.25 -11.57
CA LEU A 465 -29.41 -11.71 -12.38
C LEU A 465 -30.16 -12.85 -13.07
N GLU A 466 -31.48 -12.74 -13.13
CA GLU A 466 -32.29 -13.59 -14.00
C GLU A 466 -32.28 -13.01 -15.42
N PHE A 467 -31.91 -13.83 -16.40
CA PHE A 467 -31.96 -13.49 -17.80
C PHE A 467 -32.62 -14.65 -18.55
N ARG A 468 -33.75 -14.38 -19.23
CA ARG A 468 -34.54 -15.37 -19.99
C ARG A 468 -34.88 -16.66 -19.21
N GLY A 469 -35.22 -16.53 -17.93
CA GLY A 469 -35.61 -17.67 -17.08
C GLY A 469 -34.45 -18.51 -16.54
N GLN A 470 -33.20 -18.05 -16.67
CA GLN A 470 -32.02 -18.66 -16.05
C GLN A 470 -31.28 -17.64 -15.18
N LEU A 471 -30.71 -18.09 -14.06
CA LEU A 471 -29.93 -17.26 -13.16
C LEU A 471 -28.44 -17.29 -13.56
N TYR A 472 -27.86 -16.12 -13.77
CA TYR A 472 -26.45 -15.94 -14.06
C TYR A 472 -25.80 -15.16 -12.92
N SER A 473 -24.85 -15.81 -12.24
CA SER A 473 -24.05 -15.20 -11.18
C SER A 473 -22.67 -14.81 -11.73
N ASP A 474 -22.33 -13.53 -11.63
CA ASP A 474 -20.97 -13.03 -11.84
C ASP A 474 -20.36 -12.66 -10.48
N LEU A 475 -19.19 -13.22 -10.17
CA LEU A 475 -18.47 -13.01 -8.91
C LEU A 475 -17.28 -12.07 -9.17
N VAL A 476 -17.34 -10.86 -8.62
CA VAL A 476 -16.25 -9.89 -8.65
C VAL A 476 -15.60 -9.88 -7.28
N CYS A 477 -14.43 -10.53 -7.14
CA CYS A 477 -13.66 -10.60 -5.89
C CYS A 477 -12.35 -9.81 -5.94
N ASP A 478 -12.12 -9.04 -4.87
CA ASP A 478 -10.81 -8.61 -4.35
C ASP A 478 -10.35 -9.66 -3.29
N PRO A 479 -9.11 -10.17 -3.31
CA PRO A 479 -8.80 -11.38 -2.55
C PRO A 479 -8.18 -11.11 -1.17
N GLU A 480 -8.97 -11.16 -0.07
CA GLU A 480 -8.53 -11.80 1.20
C GLU A 480 -9.61 -11.97 2.33
N ARG A 481 -9.57 -13.15 3.00
CA ARG A 481 -9.97 -13.50 4.40
C ARG A 481 -11.44 -13.77 4.83
N ARG A 482 -11.58 -14.76 5.74
CA ARG A 482 -12.65 -14.91 6.77
C ARG A 482 -12.27 -15.93 7.88
N VAL A 483 -13.08 -15.91 8.96
CA VAL A 483 -13.17 -16.85 10.13
C VAL A 483 -12.12 -16.63 11.24
N TYR A 484 -12.38 -16.72 12.57
CA TYR A 484 -13.55 -16.56 13.50
C TYR A 484 -13.06 -16.86 14.94
N ARG A 485 -13.51 -16.23 16.04
CA ARG A 485 -14.11 -14.89 16.19
C ARG A 485 -13.03 -13.83 16.41
N GLY A 486 -12.04 -14.12 17.27
CA GLY A 486 -10.82 -13.33 17.39
C GLY A 486 -10.18 -13.10 16.01
N TYR A 487 -9.53 -11.97 15.84
CA TYR A 487 -9.10 -11.48 14.53
C TYR A 487 -7.62 -11.81 14.27
N PRO A 488 -7.26 -12.24 13.05
CA PRO A 488 -5.87 -12.48 12.70
C PRO A 488 -5.13 -11.14 12.62
N LEU A 489 -4.02 -11.01 13.36
CA LEU A 489 -3.17 -9.84 13.25
C LEU A 489 -2.40 -9.86 11.93
N GLU A 490 -1.90 -8.70 11.51
CA GLU A 490 -0.88 -8.63 10.49
C GLU A 490 0.53 -8.82 11.09
N PRO A 491 1.53 -9.21 10.27
CA PRO A 491 2.88 -9.43 10.76
C PRO A 491 3.49 -8.16 11.38
N GLY A 492 3.70 -8.18 12.70
CA GLY A 492 4.31 -7.08 13.45
C GLY A 492 3.34 -6.08 14.12
N GLN A 493 2.02 -6.32 14.13
CA GLN A 493 1.06 -5.47 14.85
C GLN A 493 1.18 -5.57 16.39
N ALA A 494 1.58 -6.73 16.93
CA ALA A 494 1.87 -6.94 18.35
C ALA A 494 3.37 -7.30 18.57
N PRO A 495 4.31 -6.37 18.33
CA PRO A 495 5.76 -6.65 18.26
C PRO A 495 6.44 -6.96 19.60
N TRP A 496 5.72 -6.84 20.71
CA TRP A 496 6.16 -7.24 22.05
C TRP A 496 5.77 -8.69 22.39
N GLN A 497 4.96 -9.36 21.55
CA GLN A 497 4.52 -10.72 21.81
C GLN A 497 5.71 -11.68 21.82
N ALA A 498 5.90 -12.36 22.95
CA ALA A 498 6.85 -13.44 23.10
C ALA A 498 6.15 -14.80 23.02
N LEU A 499 6.86 -15.77 22.46
CA LEU A 499 6.42 -17.16 22.38
C LEU A 499 7.37 -18.02 23.21
N LEU A 500 6.84 -18.67 24.24
CA LEU A 500 7.55 -19.73 24.95
C LEU A 500 7.42 -21.03 24.15
N TRP A 501 8.57 -21.59 23.77
CA TRP A 501 8.67 -22.59 22.72
C TRP A 501 9.32 -23.88 23.22
N ARG A 502 8.64 -25.02 23.04
CA ARG A 502 9.15 -26.34 23.43
C ARG A 502 10.34 -26.78 22.57
N PRO A 503 11.25 -27.62 23.10
CA PRO A 503 12.23 -28.33 22.28
C PRO A 503 11.54 -29.22 21.23
N ARG A 504 12.29 -29.68 20.22
CA ARG A 504 11.75 -30.57 19.16
C ARG A 504 11.34 -31.94 19.70
N THR A 505 12.00 -32.42 20.75
CA THR A 505 11.76 -33.70 21.41
C THR A 505 11.76 -33.46 22.91
N LEU A 506 10.82 -34.05 23.64
CA LEU A 506 10.75 -33.92 25.10
C LEU A 506 11.69 -34.93 25.79
N PRO A 507 12.14 -34.68 27.03
CA PRO A 507 13.16 -35.51 27.69
C PRO A 507 12.78 -36.98 27.90
N ASN A 508 11.48 -37.31 27.88
CA ASN A 508 10.95 -38.67 28.04
C ASN A 508 10.93 -39.51 26.74
N GLY A 509 11.34 -38.94 25.60
CA GLY A 509 11.38 -39.67 24.32
C GLY A 509 10.04 -39.78 23.60
N LEU A 510 9.02 -39.02 24.00
CA LEU A 510 7.87 -38.75 23.13
C LEU A 510 8.38 -38.23 21.78
N GLY A 511 7.79 -38.73 20.68
CA GLY A 511 8.23 -38.46 19.31
C GLY A 511 8.26 -36.96 18.96
N PRO A 512 8.93 -36.58 17.84
CA PRO A 512 9.20 -35.19 17.53
C PRO A 512 7.91 -34.36 17.47
N LEU A 513 7.82 -33.34 18.31
CA LEU A 513 6.66 -32.46 18.39
C LEU A 513 6.47 -31.69 17.08
N SER A 514 5.24 -31.70 16.56
CA SER A 514 4.86 -30.81 15.48
C SER A 514 4.99 -29.34 15.91
N ALA A 515 5.19 -28.42 14.97
CA ALA A 515 5.37 -27.01 15.32
C ALA A 515 4.16 -26.41 16.07
N LYS A 516 2.94 -26.91 15.82
CA LYS A 516 1.74 -26.54 16.61
C LYS A 516 1.85 -27.00 18.08
N GLN A 517 2.31 -28.23 18.32
CA GLN A 517 2.55 -28.76 19.68
C GLN A 517 3.71 -28.05 20.41
N ARG A 518 4.59 -27.35 19.69
CA ARG A 518 5.72 -26.63 20.31
C ARG A 518 5.36 -25.25 20.87
N VAL A 519 4.16 -24.72 20.59
CA VAL A 519 3.58 -23.58 21.30
C VAL A 519 3.24 -24.02 22.73
N LEU A 520 3.99 -23.53 23.73
CA LEU A 520 3.69 -23.76 25.15
C LEU A 520 2.81 -22.65 25.71
N CYS A 521 3.33 -21.41 25.71
CA CYS A 521 2.66 -20.25 26.28
C CYS A 521 3.04 -18.96 25.53
N GLY A 522 2.27 -17.90 25.74
CA GLY A 522 2.62 -16.53 25.39
C GLY A 522 3.48 -15.83 26.45
N GLY A 523 3.83 -14.59 26.14
CA GLY A 523 4.59 -13.70 27.00
C GLY A 523 4.65 -12.28 26.44
N ALA A 524 5.16 -11.35 27.23
CA ALA A 524 5.38 -9.96 26.83
C ALA A 524 6.83 -9.54 27.03
N LEU A 525 7.45 -8.98 26.00
CA LEU A 525 8.80 -8.42 26.07
C LEU A 525 8.77 -7.06 26.78
N ILE A 526 9.05 -7.06 28.07
CA ILE A 526 8.98 -5.84 28.90
C ILE A 526 10.34 -5.12 29.03
N ARG A 527 11.44 -5.82 28.76
CA ARG A 527 12.81 -5.29 28.74
C ARG A 527 13.71 -6.23 27.92
N ARG A 528 14.79 -5.74 27.29
CA ARG A 528 15.80 -6.60 26.62
C ARG A 528 16.31 -7.66 27.61
N GLY A 529 16.22 -8.93 27.24
CA GLY A 529 16.58 -10.07 28.09
C GLY A 529 15.52 -10.52 29.10
N TRP A 530 14.32 -9.89 29.13
CA TRP A 530 13.27 -10.17 30.11
C TRP A 530 11.87 -10.27 29.47
N VAL A 531 11.25 -11.44 29.62
CA VAL A 531 9.85 -11.68 29.25
C VAL A 531 9.00 -11.84 30.51
N LEU A 532 7.87 -11.15 30.54
CA LEU A 532 6.79 -11.37 31.51
C LEU A 532 5.87 -12.48 30.99
N THR A 533 5.49 -13.43 31.83
CA THR A 533 4.58 -14.54 31.48
C THR A 533 3.83 -15.03 32.72
N ALA A 534 3.04 -16.10 32.62
CA ALA A 534 2.35 -16.73 33.74
C ALA A 534 3.28 -17.69 34.50
N ALA A 535 3.06 -17.88 35.81
CA ALA A 535 3.88 -18.76 36.62
C ALA A 535 3.62 -20.25 36.32
N HIS A 536 2.37 -20.62 36.01
CA HIS A 536 2.04 -21.98 35.59
C HIS A 536 2.75 -22.39 34.28
N CYS A 537 3.17 -21.44 33.45
CA CYS A 537 3.95 -21.69 32.23
C CYS A 537 5.42 -22.05 32.49
N LEU A 538 5.93 -21.91 33.72
CA LEU A 538 7.30 -22.29 34.06
C LEU A 538 7.51 -23.80 34.17
N VAL A 539 6.42 -24.59 34.18
CA VAL A 539 6.43 -26.05 34.19
C VAL A 539 5.50 -26.56 33.11
N ASP A 540 6.06 -27.21 32.08
CA ASP A 540 5.30 -27.87 31.04
C ASP A 540 4.67 -29.16 31.60
N ARG A 541 3.35 -29.15 31.76
CA ARG A 541 2.54 -30.26 32.29
C ARG A 541 1.86 -30.97 31.13
N LEU A 542 2.27 -32.20 30.86
CA LEU A 542 1.70 -33.00 29.77
C LEU A 542 0.36 -33.64 30.18
N GLU A 543 -0.45 -34.02 29.19
CA GLU A 543 -1.68 -34.82 29.40
C GLU A 543 -1.40 -36.19 30.06
N THR A 544 -0.15 -36.67 30.00
CA THR A 544 0.33 -37.87 30.71
C THR A 544 0.53 -37.67 32.22
N GLY A 545 0.45 -36.43 32.71
CA GLY A 545 0.74 -36.06 34.10
C GLY A 545 2.23 -35.84 34.41
N GLU A 546 3.10 -35.92 33.41
CA GLU A 546 4.52 -35.60 33.55
C GLU A 546 4.76 -34.08 33.58
N GLU A 547 5.74 -33.65 34.39
CA GLU A 547 6.08 -32.24 34.61
C GLU A 547 7.54 -31.95 34.21
N PHE A 548 7.75 -30.98 33.32
CA PHE A 548 9.07 -30.54 32.88
C PHE A 548 9.26 -29.04 33.17
N PRO A 549 10.11 -28.65 34.13
CA PRO A 549 10.47 -27.24 34.31
C PRO A 549 11.08 -26.69 33.02
N ILE A 550 10.67 -25.51 32.55
CA ILE A 550 11.14 -24.94 31.26
C ILE A 550 12.64 -24.56 31.29
N ARG A 551 13.24 -24.51 32.48
CA ARG A 551 14.69 -24.45 32.71
C ARG A 551 15.42 -25.72 32.24
N SER A 552 14.73 -26.85 32.15
CA SER A 552 15.28 -28.14 31.74
C SER A 552 15.08 -28.36 30.23
N ALA A 553 16.08 -28.90 29.53
CA ALA A 553 16.11 -29.02 28.07
C ALA A 553 16.08 -27.68 27.29
N ASP A 554 16.12 -27.75 25.95
CA ASP A 554 16.22 -26.59 25.04
C ASP A 554 14.84 -25.93 24.79
N TYR A 555 14.20 -25.46 25.86
CA TYR A 555 13.09 -24.50 25.74
C TYR A 555 13.65 -23.12 25.41
N ARG A 556 12.92 -22.36 24.58
CA ARG A 556 13.39 -21.10 24.03
C ARG A 556 12.32 -20.02 24.10
N ILE A 557 12.76 -18.77 24.17
CA ILE A 557 11.92 -17.59 23.91
C ILE A 557 12.06 -17.25 22.42
N ARG A 558 10.95 -17.17 21.69
CA ARG A 558 10.93 -16.63 20.32
C ARG A 558 10.28 -15.24 20.31
N LEU A 559 10.91 -14.29 19.62
CA LEU A 559 10.43 -12.91 19.43
C LEU A 559 10.29 -12.60 17.93
N GLY A 560 9.37 -11.71 17.55
CA GLY A 560 9.17 -11.34 16.14
C GLY A 560 8.53 -12.46 15.30
N VAL A 561 7.81 -13.38 15.95
CA VAL A 561 7.05 -14.46 15.30
C VAL A 561 5.66 -13.95 14.95
N HIS A 562 5.16 -14.29 13.76
CA HIS A 562 3.74 -14.17 13.41
C HIS A 562 3.15 -15.56 13.14
N ARG A 563 3.83 -16.40 12.33
CA ARG A 563 3.46 -17.80 12.10
C ARG A 563 4.36 -18.73 12.92
N PRO A 564 3.87 -19.37 14.01
CA PRO A 564 4.72 -20.15 14.90
C PRO A 564 5.24 -21.44 14.24
N ALA A 565 4.52 -21.94 13.23
CA ALA A 565 4.91 -23.08 12.42
C ALA A 565 5.98 -22.76 11.35
N GLY A 566 6.19 -21.48 11.03
CA GLY A 566 7.23 -21.03 10.11
C GLY A 566 8.58 -20.85 10.81
N ASP A 567 9.63 -20.73 9.99
CA ASP A 567 10.96 -20.31 10.42
C ASP A 567 11.01 -18.78 10.58
N GLU A 568 10.14 -18.26 11.44
CA GLU A 568 10.00 -16.84 11.74
C GLU A 568 10.59 -16.47 13.12
N GLY A 569 11.05 -15.24 13.25
CA GLY A 569 11.53 -14.63 14.49
C GLY A 569 12.94 -15.06 14.92
N ILE A 570 13.33 -14.60 16.11
CA ILE A 570 14.64 -14.89 16.72
C ILE A 570 14.43 -15.74 17.97
N SER A 571 15.14 -16.86 18.06
CA SER A 571 15.02 -17.87 19.12
C SER A 571 16.17 -17.79 20.13
N TYR A 572 15.88 -17.39 21.37
CA TYR A 572 16.86 -17.18 22.44
C TYR A 572 16.81 -18.28 23.52
N PRO A 573 17.94 -18.68 24.12
CA PRO A 573 17.95 -19.64 25.22
C PRO A 573 17.52 -18.96 26.53
N ILE A 574 16.84 -19.73 27.38
CA ILE A 574 16.46 -19.29 28.73
C ILE A 574 17.68 -19.43 29.67
N LEU A 575 17.92 -18.39 30.48
CA LEU A 575 18.96 -18.37 31.51
C LEU A 575 18.37 -18.69 32.88
N GLU A 576 17.31 -17.98 33.27
CA GLU A 576 16.66 -18.09 34.57
C GLU A 576 15.15 -17.92 34.44
N VAL A 577 14.43 -18.46 35.41
CA VAL A 577 13.00 -18.27 35.60
C VAL A 577 12.74 -17.85 37.03
N HIS A 578 11.87 -16.88 37.22
CA HIS A 578 11.54 -16.29 38.52
C HIS A 578 10.03 -16.29 38.68
N GLU A 579 9.51 -17.16 39.53
CA GLU A 579 8.10 -17.20 39.92
C GLU A 579 7.78 -16.15 40.98
N HIS A 580 6.54 -15.65 41.01
CA HIS A 580 6.11 -14.77 42.10
C HIS A 580 6.02 -15.57 43.42
N PRO A 581 6.59 -15.11 44.56
CA PRO A 581 6.64 -15.87 45.81
C PRO A 581 5.29 -16.22 46.45
N PHE A 582 4.21 -15.62 45.98
CA PHE A 582 2.83 -15.91 46.39
C PHE A 582 2.01 -16.59 45.28
N PHE A 583 2.68 -17.16 44.25
CA PHE A 583 2.02 -18.00 43.27
C PHE A 583 1.48 -19.27 43.95
N ASP A 584 0.21 -19.57 43.69
CA ASP A 584 -0.42 -20.81 44.13
C ASP A 584 -1.18 -21.46 42.97
N LEU A 585 -0.80 -22.70 42.62
CA LEU A 585 -1.34 -23.42 41.48
C LEU A 585 -2.80 -23.90 41.69
N GLY A 586 -3.23 -24.08 42.94
CA GLY A 586 -4.59 -24.53 43.25
C GLY A 586 -5.65 -23.44 43.06
N THR A 587 -5.27 -22.18 43.32
CA THR A 587 -6.14 -21.00 43.21
C THR A 587 -5.86 -20.18 41.95
N TYR A 588 -4.65 -20.26 41.39
CA TYR A 588 -4.06 -19.31 40.43
C TYR A 588 -3.83 -17.90 41.00
N ALA A 589 -3.67 -17.77 42.33
CA ALA A 589 -3.27 -16.51 42.95
C ALA A 589 -1.85 -16.15 42.48
N PHE A 590 -1.62 -14.87 42.13
CA PHE A 590 -0.33 -14.36 41.63
C PHE A 590 0.33 -15.23 40.55
N ASP A 591 -0.44 -15.72 39.60
CA ASP A 591 0.05 -16.48 38.44
C ASP A 591 0.79 -15.56 37.46
N ILE A 592 2.03 -15.21 37.81
CA ILE A 592 2.90 -14.29 37.07
C ILE A 592 4.37 -14.64 37.33
N ALA A 593 5.17 -14.58 36.27
CA ALA A 593 6.57 -14.95 36.28
C ALA A 593 7.41 -14.07 35.34
N LEU A 594 8.72 -14.06 35.58
CA LEU A 594 9.72 -13.46 34.72
C LEU A 594 10.66 -14.54 34.18
N ILE A 595 10.92 -14.51 32.87
CA ILE A 595 11.94 -15.34 32.22
C ILE A 595 13.08 -14.41 31.81
N ARG A 596 14.28 -14.67 32.33
CA ARG A 596 15.53 -14.06 31.86
C ARG A 596 16.07 -14.91 30.72
N TYR A 597 16.21 -14.33 29.53
CA TYR A 597 16.77 -14.98 28.36
C TYR A 597 18.10 -14.32 27.95
N ASP A 598 18.93 -15.02 27.18
CA ASP A 598 20.20 -14.47 26.68
C ASP A 598 20.01 -13.73 25.36
N PRO A 599 20.02 -12.37 25.32
CA PRO A 599 19.83 -11.63 24.08
C PRO A 599 21.03 -11.73 23.12
N SER A 600 22.21 -12.17 23.58
CA SER A 600 23.41 -12.32 22.74
C SER A 600 23.44 -13.63 21.94
N ARG A 601 22.61 -14.61 22.33
CA ARG A 601 22.57 -15.95 21.73
C ARG A 601 21.28 -16.23 20.96
N GLY A 602 20.73 -15.19 20.33
CA GLY A 602 19.60 -15.30 19.42
C GLY A 602 19.96 -16.08 18.16
N GLN A 603 19.06 -16.97 17.74
CA GLN A 603 19.13 -17.69 16.46
C GLN A 603 17.97 -17.22 15.59
N SER A 604 18.27 -16.45 14.55
CA SER A 604 17.28 -15.93 13.60
C SER A 604 16.81 -17.03 12.64
N GLY A 605 15.50 -17.11 12.40
CA GLY A 605 14.93 -17.84 11.28
C GLY A 605 15.01 -17.05 9.96
N ALA A 606 14.53 -17.64 8.87
CA ALA A 606 14.47 -17.07 7.53
C ALA A 606 13.75 -15.71 7.42
N ALA A 607 12.84 -15.39 8.34
CA ALA A 607 12.19 -14.08 8.43
C ALA A 607 12.08 -13.62 9.90
N THR A 608 11.99 -12.30 10.15
CA THR A 608 11.74 -11.77 11.50
C THR A 608 10.84 -10.53 11.42
N ASN A 609 9.72 -10.57 12.13
CA ASN A 609 8.79 -9.44 12.21
C ASN A 609 9.28 -8.41 13.23
N ALA A 610 8.63 -7.24 13.29
CA ALA A 610 9.03 -6.17 14.20
C ALA A 610 9.10 -6.64 15.67
N ILE A 611 10.14 -6.22 16.38
CA ILE A 611 10.33 -6.45 17.82
C ILE A 611 10.36 -5.10 18.54
N ARG A 612 9.59 -4.95 19.62
CA ARG A 612 9.53 -3.76 20.49
C ARG A 612 9.32 -4.17 21.94
N LEU A 613 9.71 -3.31 22.88
CA LEU A 613 9.33 -3.47 24.29
C LEU A 613 7.89 -2.97 24.49
N ILE A 614 7.16 -3.51 25.46
CA ILE A 614 5.88 -2.93 25.93
C ILE A 614 6.00 -2.41 27.37
N GLY A 615 5.37 -1.27 27.65
CA GLY A 615 5.34 -0.68 28.99
C GLY A 615 4.43 -1.46 29.95
N LEU A 616 4.73 -1.40 31.24
CA LEU A 616 3.85 -1.89 32.30
C LEU A 616 2.90 -0.77 32.76
N ASP A 617 1.83 -1.14 33.47
CA ASP A 617 0.99 -0.16 34.14
C ASP A 617 1.70 0.54 35.31
N GLU A 618 2.06 1.80 35.10
CA GLU A 618 2.65 2.69 36.09
C GLU A 618 1.60 3.28 37.06
N THR A 619 0.31 3.22 36.72
CA THR A 619 -0.76 3.78 37.56
C THR A 619 -0.86 3.02 38.90
N PRO A 620 -0.87 3.71 40.06
CA PRO A 620 -1.02 3.05 41.36
C PRO A 620 -2.31 2.22 41.46
N LEU A 621 -2.25 1.08 42.15
CA LEU A 621 -3.36 0.11 42.27
C LEU A 621 -4.70 0.75 42.66
N LEU A 622 -4.70 1.70 43.59
CA LEU A 622 -5.89 2.41 44.08
C LEU A 622 -6.39 3.53 43.14
N ARG A 623 -5.61 3.92 42.13
CA ARG A 623 -5.95 4.95 41.14
C ARG A 623 -6.37 4.36 39.79
N ARG A 624 -5.85 3.19 39.42
CA ARG A 624 -6.27 2.48 38.21
C ARG A 624 -7.67 1.89 38.44
N ARG A 625 -8.69 2.65 38.01
CA ARG A 625 -10.07 2.19 37.83
C ARG A 625 -10.07 0.86 37.08
N ILE A 626 -11.00 -0.02 37.45
CA ILE A 626 -11.35 -1.26 36.76
C ILE A 626 -12.86 -1.20 36.59
N ALA A 627 -13.35 -1.23 35.34
CA ALA A 627 -14.76 -1.08 35.04
C ALA A 627 -15.10 -1.61 33.63
N PRO A 628 -16.36 -2.00 33.36
CA PRO A 628 -16.81 -2.53 32.07
C PRO A 628 -16.67 -1.60 30.86
N ASP A 629 -16.45 -0.31 31.05
CA ASP A 629 -16.16 0.64 29.97
C ASP A 629 -14.66 0.66 29.55
N MET A 630 -13.85 -0.25 30.08
CA MET A 630 -12.43 -0.38 29.71
C MET A 630 -12.23 -1.51 28.69
N ASP A 631 -12.14 -1.13 27.42
CA ASP A 631 -11.71 -2.02 26.34
C ASP A 631 -10.25 -2.44 26.54
N VAL A 632 -10.02 -3.75 26.52
CA VAL A 632 -8.74 -4.41 26.76
C VAL A 632 -8.49 -5.51 25.74
N TYR A 633 -7.23 -5.74 25.41
CA TYR A 633 -6.84 -6.57 24.28
C TYR A 633 -5.84 -7.64 24.72
N THR A 634 -5.96 -8.85 24.19
CA THR A 634 -5.01 -9.94 24.39
C THR A 634 -4.53 -10.48 23.05
N TYR A 635 -3.29 -10.96 23.00
CA TYR A 635 -2.68 -11.52 21.78
C TYR A 635 -2.04 -12.87 22.07
N GLY A 636 -2.15 -13.81 21.12
CA GLY A 636 -1.60 -15.15 21.29
C GLY A 636 -1.88 -16.13 20.15
N TRP A 637 -1.46 -17.37 20.38
CA TRP A 637 -1.61 -18.49 19.45
C TRP A 637 -2.44 -19.63 20.08
N GLY A 638 -3.33 -19.29 21.03
CA GLY A 638 -4.21 -20.24 21.68
C GLY A 638 -5.29 -20.81 20.76
N ARG A 639 -5.96 -21.87 21.21
CA ARG A 639 -6.99 -22.57 20.42
C ARG A 639 -8.13 -21.62 20.05
N THR A 640 -8.54 -21.65 18.78
CA THR A 640 -9.65 -20.83 18.25
C THR A 640 -10.99 -21.56 18.23
N GLU A 641 -11.00 -22.87 18.51
CA GLU A 641 -12.21 -23.71 18.50
C GLU A 641 -12.37 -24.50 19.81
N VAL A 642 -13.62 -24.74 20.20
CA VAL A 642 -13.99 -25.45 21.43
C VAL A 642 -13.95 -26.97 21.26
N GLU A 643 -14.57 -27.46 20.18
CA GLU A 643 -14.79 -28.90 19.94
C GLU A 643 -13.61 -29.58 19.25
N ARG A 644 -12.71 -28.81 18.64
CA ARG A 644 -11.55 -29.30 17.89
C ARG A 644 -10.30 -28.56 18.35
N VAL A 645 -9.17 -29.26 18.40
CA VAL A 645 -7.87 -28.66 18.75
C VAL A 645 -7.29 -27.94 17.52
N VAL A 646 -7.95 -26.85 17.11
CA VAL A 646 -7.47 -25.97 16.04
C VAL A 646 -6.60 -24.89 16.67
N MET A 647 -5.29 -25.07 16.55
CA MET A 647 -4.31 -24.01 16.80
C MET A 647 -4.18 -23.13 15.56
N PRO A 648 -4.22 -21.80 15.70
CA PRO A 648 -4.12 -20.85 14.59
C PRO A 648 -2.76 -20.97 13.89
N THR A 649 -2.73 -20.62 12.61
CA THR A 649 -1.51 -20.59 11.79
C THR A 649 -0.74 -19.26 11.91
N VAL A 650 -1.38 -18.25 12.49
CA VAL A 650 -0.96 -16.85 12.60
C VAL A 650 -1.20 -16.35 14.04
N LEU A 651 -0.61 -15.21 14.41
CA LEU A 651 -0.88 -14.53 15.68
C LEU A 651 -2.29 -13.92 15.66
N MET A 652 -3.08 -14.19 16.70
CA MET A 652 -4.45 -13.72 16.85
C MET A 652 -4.56 -12.59 17.89
N GLY A 653 -5.57 -11.75 17.76
CA GLY A 653 -6.02 -10.79 18.77
C GLY A 653 -7.49 -10.98 19.16
N ALA A 654 -7.84 -10.45 20.33
CA ALA A 654 -9.23 -10.39 20.81
C ALA A 654 -9.43 -9.12 21.65
N LYS A 655 -10.49 -8.36 21.38
CA LYS A 655 -11.00 -7.27 22.24
C LYS A 655 -11.93 -7.86 23.29
N MET A 656 -11.87 -7.32 24.49
CA MET A 656 -12.72 -7.69 25.64
C MET A 656 -12.96 -6.45 26.50
N GLN A 657 -13.91 -6.54 27.43
CA GLN A 657 -14.13 -5.53 28.47
C GLN A 657 -13.83 -6.09 29.85
N LEU A 658 -13.38 -5.23 30.78
CA LEU A 658 -13.06 -5.62 32.15
C LEU A 658 -14.32 -5.79 33.00
N GLU A 659 -14.44 -6.90 33.70
CA GLU A 659 -15.46 -7.07 34.74
C GLU A 659 -15.28 -6.09 35.90
N THR A 660 -16.36 -5.83 36.64
CA THR A 660 -16.24 -5.10 37.92
C THR A 660 -15.39 -5.87 38.93
N LEU A 661 -14.82 -5.16 39.91
CA LEU A 661 -14.03 -5.81 40.97
C LEU A 661 -14.88 -6.82 41.74
N GLU A 662 -16.12 -6.46 42.04
CA GLU A 662 -17.11 -7.31 42.71
C GLU A 662 -17.33 -8.59 41.91
N LYS A 663 -17.58 -8.46 40.59
CA LYS A 663 -17.82 -9.61 39.71
C LYS A 663 -16.59 -10.49 39.55
N CYS A 664 -15.41 -9.91 39.43
CA CYS A 664 -14.17 -10.67 39.39
C CYS A 664 -13.86 -11.37 40.73
N THR A 665 -14.22 -10.78 41.87
CA THR A 665 -14.15 -11.44 43.19
C THR A 665 -15.15 -12.60 43.30
N GLU A 666 -16.36 -12.51 42.73
CA GLU A 666 -17.26 -13.67 42.62
C GLU A 666 -16.65 -14.79 41.77
N ILE A 667 -16.07 -14.46 40.62
CA ILE A 667 -15.49 -15.41 39.67
C ILE A 667 -14.26 -16.13 40.24
N THR A 668 -13.44 -15.43 41.03
CA THR A 668 -12.17 -15.94 41.57
C THR A 668 -12.26 -16.46 43.01
N GLY A 669 -13.21 -15.97 43.81
CA GLY A 669 -13.24 -16.16 45.26
C GLY A 669 -12.19 -15.34 46.02
N TYR A 670 -11.46 -14.43 45.35
CA TYR A 670 -10.33 -13.72 45.95
C TYR A 670 -10.80 -12.64 46.93
N THR A 671 -10.50 -12.86 48.20
CA THR A 671 -10.88 -12.01 49.33
C THR A 671 -9.65 -11.69 50.22
N GLY A 672 -9.80 -10.75 51.16
CA GLY A 672 -8.72 -10.36 52.07
C GLY A 672 -7.49 -9.86 51.32
N ASN A 673 -6.33 -10.45 51.57
CA ASN A 673 -5.06 -10.05 50.95
C ASN A 673 -4.99 -10.30 49.43
N LEU A 674 -5.81 -11.24 48.92
CA LEU A 674 -5.94 -11.56 47.49
C LEU A 674 -6.96 -10.67 46.76
N LEU A 675 -7.76 -9.89 47.48
CA LEU A 675 -8.71 -8.95 46.88
C LEU A 675 -7.98 -8.08 45.86
N ASN A 676 -8.55 -7.97 44.65
CA ASN A 676 -8.01 -7.16 43.56
C ASN A 676 -6.59 -7.60 43.07
N ALA A 677 -6.21 -8.86 43.29
CA ALA A 677 -4.98 -9.46 42.72
C ALA A 677 -5.16 -9.97 41.28
N ALA A 678 -6.41 -10.16 40.84
CA ALA A 678 -6.76 -10.52 39.47
C ALA A 678 -7.64 -9.44 38.81
N LEU A 679 -7.59 -9.42 37.49
CA LEU A 679 -8.59 -8.82 36.60
C LEU A 679 -9.36 -9.96 35.94
N CYS A 680 -10.60 -9.69 35.54
CA CYS A 680 -11.41 -10.60 34.75
C CYS A 680 -11.87 -9.85 33.50
N ALA A 681 -11.86 -10.48 32.33
CA ALA A 681 -12.32 -9.88 31.08
C ALA A 681 -13.07 -10.88 30.18
N ALA A 682 -14.08 -10.39 29.46
CA ALA A 682 -14.84 -11.11 28.44
C ALA A 682 -15.19 -10.17 27.28
N GLY A 683 -15.29 -10.67 26.06
CA GLY A 683 -15.92 -9.96 24.96
C GLY A 683 -17.44 -10.13 24.95
N SER A 684 -18.13 -9.17 24.34
CA SER A 684 -19.60 -9.17 24.22
C SER A 684 -20.14 -10.35 23.42
N GLU A 685 -19.34 -10.90 22.51
CA GLU A 685 -19.68 -12.03 21.64
C GLU A 685 -18.98 -13.33 22.09
N GLY A 686 -18.45 -13.34 23.33
CA GLY A 686 -17.81 -14.51 23.95
C GLY A 686 -16.30 -14.63 23.69
N GLU A 687 -15.64 -13.53 23.30
CA GLU A 687 -14.18 -13.47 23.15
C GLU A 687 -13.51 -13.69 24.51
N GLN A 688 -12.48 -14.54 24.52
CA GLN A 688 -11.76 -14.92 25.74
C GLN A 688 -10.40 -15.54 25.39
N ALA A 689 -9.47 -15.53 26.34
CA ALA A 689 -8.20 -16.25 26.20
C ALA A 689 -8.40 -17.78 26.36
N CYS A 690 -7.59 -18.58 25.66
CA CYS A 690 -7.64 -20.04 25.68
C CYS A 690 -6.24 -20.69 25.79
N TYR A 691 -6.20 -22.03 25.83
CA TYR A 691 -4.97 -22.83 25.88
C TYR A 691 -3.98 -22.43 24.78
N GLY A 692 -2.82 -21.88 25.19
CA GLY A 692 -1.76 -21.34 24.33
C GLY A 692 -1.63 -19.81 24.38
N ASP A 693 -2.63 -19.11 24.91
CA ASP A 693 -2.56 -17.66 25.20
C ASP A 693 -2.01 -17.38 26.62
N SER A 694 -2.00 -18.40 27.51
CA SER A 694 -1.43 -18.33 28.86
C SER A 694 -0.11 -17.59 28.90
N GLY A 695 0.05 -16.65 29.83
CA GLY A 695 1.21 -15.79 29.93
C GLY A 695 1.26 -14.61 28.95
N GLY A 696 0.39 -14.56 27.94
CA GLY A 696 0.23 -13.39 27.07
C GLY A 696 -0.20 -12.13 27.83
N PRO A 697 0.08 -10.93 27.29
CA PRO A 697 -0.30 -9.68 27.93
C PRO A 697 -1.77 -9.32 27.72
N LEU A 698 -2.44 -8.87 28.79
CA LEU A 698 -3.67 -8.08 28.70
C LEU A 698 -3.30 -6.60 28.67
N ILE A 699 -3.66 -5.94 27.57
CA ILE A 699 -3.18 -4.60 27.21
C ILE A 699 -4.33 -3.60 27.22
N TYR A 700 -4.05 -2.42 27.78
CA TYR A 700 -4.93 -1.27 27.76
C TYR A 700 -4.32 -0.15 26.93
N TYR A 701 -5.16 0.55 26.16
CA TYR A 701 -4.78 1.67 25.31
C TYR A 701 -5.55 2.97 25.64
N GLY A 702 -6.59 2.91 26.49
CA GLY A 702 -7.48 4.05 26.77
C GLY A 702 -6.93 5.08 27.76
N ASP A 703 -5.62 5.16 27.97
CA ASP A 703 -4.99 6.28 28.68
C ASP A 703 -4.90 7.50 27.74
N ALA A 704 -4.82 8.72 28.28
CA ALA A 704 -4.83 9.96 27.48
C ALA A 704 -3.65 10.08 26.48
N ASP A 705 -2.57 9.32 26.69
CA ASP A 705 -1.43 9.25 25.77
C ASP A 705 -1.53 8.12 24.73
N ARG A 706 -2.59 7.29 24.76
CA ARG A 706 -2.86 6.15 23.88
C ARG A 706 -1.73 5.11 23.78
N ARG A 707 -0.85 5.03 24.78
CA ARG A 707 0.27 4.06 24.77
C ARG A 707 -0.17 2.69 25.23
N ALA A 708 0.30 1.65 24.54
CA ALA A 708 0.11 0.25 24.93
C ALA A 708 0.74 -0.04 26.30
N ARG A 709 -0.08 -0.45 27.29
CA ARG A 709 0.39 -0.85 28.62
C ARG A 709 -0.13 -2.22 29.01
N VAL A 710 0.75 -3.09 29.51
CA VAL A 710 0.34 -4.37 30.12
C VAL A 710 -0.26 -4.09 31.51
N ILE A 711 -1.56 -4.31 31.63
CA ILE A 711 -2.30 -4.19 32.89
C ILE A 711 -2.52 -5.55 33.58
N GLY A 712 -2.46 -6.64 32.81
CA GLY A 712 -2.66 -8.01 33.28
C GLY A 712 -1.86 -9.04 32.49
N VAL A 713 -1.78 -10.27 33.00
CA VAL A 713 -1.16 -11.43 32.34
C VAL A 713 -2.17 -12.57 32.28
N VAL A 714 -2.38 -13.18 31.11
CA VAL A 714 -3.33 -14.29 30.92
C VAL A 714 -2.98 -15.43 31.88
N SER A 715 -3.93 -15.81 32.76
CA SER A 715 -3.74 -16.87 33.75
C SER A 715 -4.60 -18.10 33.46
N SER A 716 -5.92 -17.99 33.67
CA SER A 716 -6.80 -19.16 33.74
C SER A 716 -8.24 -18.83 33.34
N GLY A 717 -9.01 -19.85 32.97
CA GLY A 717 -10.43 -19.73 32.64
C GLY A 717 -11.14 -21.06 32.90
N ARG A 718 -12.47 -21.04 33.04
CA ARG A 718 -13.25 -22.26 33.36
C ARG A 718 -13.32 -23.24 32.19
N LYS A 719 -13.66 -22.75 30.99
CA LYS A 719 -13.68 -23.47 29.72
C LYS A 719 -13.42 -22.48 28.58
N CYS A 720 -12.89 -22.95 27.46
CA CYS A 720 -12.83 -22.13 26.25
C CYS A 720 -14.20 -22.04 25.56
N GLY A 721 -14.59 -20.82 25.15
CA GLY A 721 -15.61 -20.51 24.15
C GLY A 721 -17.03 -21.03 24.40
N THR A 722 -17.45 -21.28 25.65
CA THR A 722 -18.73 -22.00 25.92
C THR A 722 -19.66 -21.39 26.97
N THR A 723 -19.28 -20.33 27.69
CA THR A 723 -20.07 -19.89 28.85
C THR A 723 -20.27 -18.39 29.01
N GLY A 724 -19.60 -17.54 28.22
CA GLY A 724 -19.59 -16.08 28.46
C GLY A 724 -18.99 -15.70 29.83
N GLU A 725 -18.27 -16.63 30.48
CA GLU A 725 -17.57 -16.37 31.74
C GLU A 725 -16.21 -15.76 31.44
N ALA A 726 -15.92 -14.63 32.10
CA ALA A 726 -14.68 -13.90 31.93
C ALA A 726 -13.41 -14.74 32.25
N SER A 727 -12.42 -14.63 31.38
CA SER A 727 -11.05 -15.12 31.61
C SER A 727 -10.40 -14.34 32.76
N ARG A 728 -9.50 -14.99 33.50
CA ARG A 728 -8.76 -14.43 34.64
C ARG A 728 -7.35 -14.03 34.23
N TYR A 729 -6.92 -12.87 34.70
CA TYR A 729 -5.62 -12.28 34.42
C TYR A 729 -4.95 -11.80 35.71
N THR A 730 -3.68 -12.12 35.93
CA THR A 730 -2.95 -11.64 37.11
C THR A 730 -2.71 -10.14 36.97
N ARG A 731 -3.15 -9.32 37.94
CA ARG A 731 -3.10 -7.85 37.85
C ARG A 731 -1.67 -7.34 38.03
N VAL A 732 -1.07 -6.78 36.96
CA VAL A 732 0.33 -6.32 36.95
C VAL A 732 0.61 -5.29 38.05
N ALA A 733 -0.31 -4.35 38.28
CA ALA A 733 -0.19 -3.34 39.33
C ALA A 733 -0.07 -3.93 40.76
N ARG A 734 -0.46 -5.19 40.99
CA ARG A 734 -0.29 -5.88 42.28
C ARG A 734 1.08 -6.55 42.42
N ALA A 735 1.72 -6.91 41.30
CA ALA A 735 3.02 -7.60 41.24
C ALA A 735 4.20 -6.67 40.86
N ARG A 736 3.93 -5.41 40.48
CA ARG A 736 4.93 -4.48 39.91
C ARG A 736 6.19 -4.31 40.76
N GLU A 737 6.04 -4.14 42.08
CA GLU A 737 7.18 -3.99 43.00
C GLU A 737 8.06 -5.25 43.07
N TRP A 738 7.50 -6.43 42.84
CA TRP A 738 8.26 -7.67 42.69
C TRP A 738 8.94 -7.73 41.31
N ILE A 739 8.25 -7.35 40.23
CA ILE A 739 8.84 -7.29 38.88
C ILE A 739 10.09 -6.40 38.86
N GLU A 740 9.96 -5.17 39.38
CA GLU A 740 11.03 -4.18 39.43
C GLU A 740 12.22 -4.66 40.27
N ARG A 741 11.97 -5.23 41.46
CA ARG A 741 13.03 -5.75 42.34
C ARG A 741 13.75 -6.95 41.74
N THR A 742 13.03 -7.90 41.14
CA THR A 742 13.63 -9.08 40.50
C THR A 742 14.54 -8.69 39.33
N ILE A 743 14.10 -7.77 38.47
CA ILE A 743 14.90 -7.26 37.35
C ILE A 743 16.13 -6.46 37.85
N ALA A 744 16.00 -5.73 38.96
CA ALA A 744 17.11 -4.96 39.54
C ALA A 744 18.15 -5.84 40.25
N ALA A 745 17.73 -6.95 40.87
CA ALA A 745 18.59 -7.86 41.62
C ALA A 745 19.45 -8.78 40.73
N ALA A 746 19.01 -9.06 39.50
CA ALA A 746 19.70 -9.91 38.52
C ALA A 746 20.64 -9.11 37.58
N ARG A 747 21.32 -8.09 38.13
CA ARG A 747 22.31 -7.24 37.46
C ARG A 747 23.73 -7.74 37.64
#